data_AF-A0A507F9W0-F1
#
_entry.id   AF-A0A507F9W0-F1
#
_cell.length_a   1.000
_cell.length_b   1.000
_cell.length_c   1.000
_cell.angle_alpha   90.00
_cell.angle_beta   90.00
_cell.angle_gamma   90.00
#
_symmetry.space_group_name_H-M   'P 1'
#
loop_
_entity.id
_entity.type
_entity.pdbx_description
1 polymer ?
#
loop_
_entity_poly.entity_id
_entity_poly.type
_entity_poly.pdbx_seq_one_letter_code
_entity_poly.pdbx_strand_id
1 'polypeptide(L)'
;MAFILVLLAFVVQVKGAAAFASGEQQRTVNVLLLPTMKNVSLEKSLTQEFMDTNFTPKTGIKVVIHMTATRITTDYATQLQLYLSTNDSSMDIFMMDVVWPPEFAEYLIDLSPMISPELAALHNPAIWKANVVNGRHIGIPLHVDYGLFYYRDDLLAKHGYTDPPETWDEMEAMARDITSKEPSMAGYVGQFNAYEGLTCNLMEWLHSADAGGVISPNQTVTLDNPSTRQMLSRVKNWFMSGVTPKYSLSYAETDCEDLFQSGQALFMRHWPPTMLSLKRAGIKFSFKVTGLPGTSRENKFASALGGWNLGVSKATKNHDAAVSALLFMATAEFQKFRFMTIGLFPSVSSLYQDPEVCAKIDCQLFRNLRVSPRPAAGSGKHYLEVSRILYTAVNSYLGQKIDINTALEDSVLRIEETIGTYAAVVMAQARYIHYEEGIAKVFTTLAFVGVATCLALMVFVSAYRKNPVMVAASPDFLCLIIFGAMIEFGAICLFVGKPTASLCLAQPFAVTLGYAIAYSALLTKTWRVHRIFDAKFAKVGRSLTSSKLMKYVGIYVAVNLAILLAWAFTKAPHATAIFQNSRSAYLACTSDADTPFTVILLSLNGLMLLFGSWLAYKTRNIDKEYRESYYIAIIMYNTLIWGCISAGFVFIAPLGHELHFSVRSVSILMIRAVFHGALPVINTSSEEMRRQSVAMQQSSFLKKRSSQACDLDKHTTDVVCVDYRMGKSTLFLGNWRAAKLNLVELKDGLLVAFTNAGKNGKLVDSRMVHCFSLDYRELAEVTVLAKDPDSKLMSAQIRLRDGNVFEVVSDEPKKLQSVLDRINCNGRTRGQSTSNK
;
A
#
# COMPACT_ATOMS: atom_id res chain seq x y z
N MET A 1 -36.84 91.28 29.89
CA MET A 1 -36.08 90.91 28.66
C MET A 1 -34.56 90.92 28.86
N ALA A 2 -33.99 91.74 29.76
CA ALA A 2 -32.54 91.72 30.07
C ALA A 2 -32.07 90.50 30.91
N PHE A 3 -32.95 89.85 31.67
CA PHE A 3 -32.58 88.70 32.52
C PHE A 3 -32.38 87.38 31.75
N ILE A 4 -33.00 87.24 30.57
CA ILE A 4 -32.91 86.03 29.74
C ILE A 4 -31.64 86.04 28.86
N LEU A 5 -31.15 87.23 28.49
CA LEU A 5 -29.92 87.38 27.71
C LEU A 5 -28.66 87.11 28.53
N VAL A 6 -28.66 87.41 29.84
CA VAL A 6 -27.52 87.11 30.72
C VAL A 6 -27.41 85.60 31.00
N LEU A 7 -28.54 84.88 31.11
CA LEU A 7 -28.56 83.42 31.27
C LEU A 7 -28.12 82.68 30.00
N LEU A 8 -28.46 83.17 28.81
CA LEU A 8 -27.99 82.57 27.54
C LEU A 8 -26.49 82.82 27.30
N ALA A 9 -25.95 83.98 27.69
CA ALA A 9 -24.51 84.23 27.61
C ALA A 9 -23.71 83.34 28.60
N PHE A 10 -24.25 83.10 29.80
CA PHE A 10 -23.62 82.20 30.77
C PHE A 10 -23.70 80.72 30.35
N VAL A 11 -24.80 80.29 29.72
CA VAL A 11 -24.94 78.90 29.23
C VAL A 11 -24.06 78.62 28.00
N VAL A 12 -23.81 79.62 27.14
CA VAL A 12 -22.88 79.48 26.00
C VAL A 12 -21.43 79.49 26.46
N GLN A 13 -21.04 80.31 27.45
CA GLN A 13 -19.69 80.23 28.03
C GLN A 13 -19.48 78.96 28.87
N VAL A 14 -20.50 78.44 29.56
CA VAL A 14 -20.38 77.19 30.31
C VAL A 14 -20.39 75.96 29.39
N LYS A 15 -21.08 75.96 28.24
CA LYS A 15 -20.93 74.86 27.25
C LYS A 15 -19.63 74.94 26.43
N GLY A 16 -19.08 76.15 26.22
CA GLY A 16 -17.74 76.32 25.64
C GLY A 16 -16.58 75.98 26.59
N ALA A 17 -16.78 76.12 27.90
CA ALA A 17 -15.77 75.80 28.92
C ALA A 17 -15.94 74.41 29.56
N ALA A 18 -17.13 73.79 29.54
CA ALA A 18 -17.35 72.43 30.04
C ALA A 18 -16.92 71.33 29.06
N ALA A 19 -16.55 71.67 27.81
CA ALA A 19 -15.86 70.76 26.90
C ALA A 19 -14.35 70.61 27.22
N PHE A 20 -13.82 71.36 28.20
CA PHE A 20 -12.40 71.33 28.59
C PHE A 20 -12.14 70.83 30.01
N ALA A 21 -13.13 70.24 30.68
CA ALA A 21 -12.96 69.75 32.05
C ALA A 21 -13.79 68.49 32.35
N SER A 22 -13.64 67.46 31.52
CA SER A 22 -13.77 66.07 31.96
C SER A 22 -12.51 65.36 31.50
N GLY A 23 -11.71 64.86 32.44
CA GLY A 23 -10.50 64.10 32.16
C GLY A 23 -10.81 62.74 31.54
N GLU A 24 -11.33 62.71 30.31
CA GLU A 24 -11.26 61.53 29.46
C GLU A 24 -9.80 61.38 29.06
N GLN A 25 -9.15 60.36 29.62
CA GLN A 25 -7.82 59.95 29.23
C GLN A 25 -7.80 59.72 27.72
N GLN A 26 -7.03 60.53 26.97
CA GLN A 26 -6.99 60.49 25.51
C GLN A 26 -6.71 59.06 25.04
N ARG A 27 -7.71 58.43 24.41
CA ARG A 27 -7.61 57.05 23.92
C ARG A 27 -6.50 57.00 22.87
N THR A 28 -5.51 56.13 23.10
CA THR A 28 -4.34 55.99 22.24
C THR A 28 -4.41 54.66 21.49
N VAL A 29 -4.14 54.70 20.19
CA VAL A 29 -4.10 53.53 19.29
C VAL A 29 -2.69 53.41 18.72
N ASN A 30 -2.05 52.27 18.93
CA ASN A 30 -0.71 51.96 18.45
C ASN A 30 -0.79 51.16 17.15
N VAL A 31 -0.12 51.64 16.10
CA VAL A 31 -0.12 51.02 14.77
C VAL A 31 1.29 50.58 14.42
N LEU A 32 1.49 49.30 14.12
CA LEU A 32 2.76 48.77 13.69
C LEU A 32 2.80 48.59 12.17
N LEU A 33 3.70 49.31 11.50
CA LEU A 33 3.89 49.28 10.05
C LEU A 33 5.27 48.73 9.66
N LEU A 34 5.33 48.04 8.52
CA LEU A 34 6.60 47.72 7.86
C LEU A 34 7.07 48.94 7.05
N PRO A 35 8.31 49.42 7.21
CA PRO A 35 8.81 50.54 6.43
C PRO A 35 8.93 50.22 4.95
N THR A 36 8.43 51.11 4.11
CA THR A 36 8.47 50.99 2.65
C THR A 36 9.63 51.79 2.04
N MET A 37 10.04 52.87 2.70
CA MET A 37 11.17 53.70 2.27
C MET A 37 12.46 53.39 3.03
N LYS A 38 13.61 53.70 2.42
CA LYS A 38 14.92 53.69 3.11
C LYS A 38 14.95 54.67 4.29
N ASN A 39 14.39 55.87 4.11
CA ASN A 39 14.29 56.86 5.18
C ASN A 39 13.05 56.60 6.05
N VAL A 40 13.19 55.64 6.96
CA VAL A 40 12.11 55.19 7.87
C VAL A 40 11.60 56.33 8.77
N SER A 41 12.49 57.20 9.25
CA SER A 41 12.12 58.34 10.09
C SER A 41 11.22 59.32 9.35
N LEU A 42 11.53 59.62 8.08
CA LEU A 42 10.69 60.48 7.25
C LEU A 42 9.32 59.84 7.00
N GLU A 43 9.26 58.55 6.67
CA GLU A 43 7.99 57.84 6.46
C GLU A 43 7.10 57.89 7.71
N LYS A 44 7.71 57.63 8.87
CA LYS A 44 7.03 57.71 10.17
C LYS A 44 6.50 59.12 10.42
N SER A 45 7.35 60.15 10.28
CA SER A 45 6.96 61.53 10.57
C SER A 45 5.84 62.02 9.66
N LEU A 46 5.92 61.76 8.35
CA LEU A 46 4.87 62.14 7.39
C LEU A 46 3.53 61.48 7.74
N THR A 47 3.55 60.18 8.06
CA THR A 47 2.34 59.44 8.41
C THR A 47 1.77 59.92 9.75
N GLN A 48 2.63 60.15 10.74
CA GLN A 48 2.24 60.64 12.07
C GLN A 48 1.62 62.04 11.99
N GLU A 49 2.28 62.98 11.28
CA GLU A 49 1.80 64.35 11.09
C GLU A 49 0.45 64.39 10.38
N PHE A 50 0.25 63.52 9.38
CA PHE A 50 -1.03 63.42 8.70
C PHE A 50 -2.16 62.98 9.65
N MET A 51 -1.90 61.98 10.49
CA MET A 51 -2.88 61.51 11.48
C MET A 51 -3.17 62.58 12.54
N ASP A 52 -2.13 63.25 13.04
CA ASP A 52 -2.25 64.31 14.06
C ASP A 52 -2.98 65.55 13.55
N THR A 53 -2.93 65.82 12.24
CA THR A 53 -3.61 66.96 11.61
C THR A 53 -5.04 66.61 11.19
N ASN A 54 -5.27 65.43 10.61
CA ASN A 54 -6.51 65.12 9.90
C ASN A 54 -7.45 64.18 10.64
N PHE A 55 -6.96 63.42 11.63
CA PHE A 55 -7.72 62.42 12.38
C PHE A 55 -7.87 62.76 13.87
N THR A 56 -6.75 63.01 14.56
CA THR A 56 -6.74 63.26 16.02
C THR A 56 -7.66 64.42 16.44
N PRO A 57 -7.68 65.59 15.77
CA PRO A 57 -8.51 66.72 16.19
C PRO A 57 -10.01 66.48 15.96
N LYS A 58 -10.37 65.63 15.00
CA LYS A 58 -11.77 65.32 14.65
C LYS A 58 -12.37 64.26 15.57
N THR A 59 -11.55 63.35 16.10
CA THR A 59 -12.00 62.15 16.82
C THR A 59 -11.64 62.16 18.30
N GLY A 60 -10.65 62.95 18.70
CA GLY A 60 -10.04 62.89 20.04
C GLY A 60 -9.15 61.66 20.27
N ILE A 61 -8.99 60.77 19.28
CA ILE A 61 -8.18 59.55 19.37
C ILE A 61 -6.76 59.87 18.91
N LYS A 62 -5.75 59.57 19.75
CA LYS A 62 -4.35 59.71 19.37
C LYS A 62 -3.85 58.44 18.69
N VAL A 63 -3.38 58.55 17.46
CA VAL A 63 -2.74 57.43 16.75
C VAL A 63 -1.22 57.56 16.88
N VAL A 64 -0.54 56.49 17.27
CA VAL A 64 0.92 56.43 17.39
C VAL A 64 1.45 55.43 16.37
N ILE A 65 2.23 55.94 15.42
CA ILE A 65 2.85 55.13 14.37
C ILE A 65 4.17 54.55 14.86
N HIS A 66 4.24 53.23 14.85
CA HIS A 66 5.45 52.44 15.09
C HIS A 66 5.92 51.83 13.78
N MET A 67 7.23 51.88 13.57
CA MET A 67 7.88 51.30 12.40
C MET A 67 8.77 50.16 12.87
N THR A 68 8.73 49.03 12.18
CA THR A 68 9.64 47.92 12.49
C THR A 68 11.07 48.28 12.12
N ALA A 69 12.04 47.64 12.79
CA ALA A 69 13.45 47.79 12.45
C ALA A 69 13.82 47.03 11.17
N THR A 70 13.16 45.90 10.90
CA THR A 70 13.36 45.14 9.66
C THR A 70 12.55 45.74 8.52
N ARG A 71 13.06 45.59 7.29
CA ARG A 71 12.35 45.81 6.02
C ARG A 71 12.13 44.51 5.24
N ILE A 72 12.55 43.38 5.80
CA ILE A 72 12.39 42.05 5.21
C ILE A 72 11.02 41.50 5.62
N THR A 73 10.18 41.24 4.64
CA THR A 73 8.80 40.78 4.84
C THR A 73 8.72 39.51 5.69
N THR A 74 9.62 38.55 5.50
CA THR A 74 9.66 37.29 6.27
C THR A 74 10.01 37.50 7.74
N ASP A 75 10.94 38.40 8.04
CA ASP A 75 11.28 38.75 9.44
C ASP A 75 10.11 39.44 10.12
N TYR A 76 9.41 40.32 9.39
CA TYR A 76 8.22 40.99 9.91
C TYR A 76 7.07 40.02 10.19
N ALA A 77 6.87 39.01 9.32
CA ALA A 77 5.90 37.94 9.58
C ALA A 77 6.16 37.24 10.91
N THR A 78 7.43 36.97 11.21
CA THR A 78 7.86 36.34 12.47
C THR A 78 7.59 37.24 13.68
N GLN A 79 7.85 38.55 13.56
CA GLN A 79 7.52 39.51 14.62
C GLN A 79 6.00 39.59 14.84
N LEU A 80 5.22 39.65 13.76
CA LEU A 80 3.77 39.70 13.82
C LEU A 80 3.19 38.43 14.49
N GLN A 81 3.69 37.25 14.11
CA GLN A 81 3.32 35.98 14.74
C GLN A 81 3.61 35.99 16.24
N LEU A 82 4.74 36.54 16.67
CA LEU A 82 5.08 36.65 18.09
C LEU A 82 4.09 37.56 18.84
N TYR A 83 3.81 38.77 18.33
CA TYR A 83 2.85 39.69 18.95
C TYR A 83 1.45 39.06 19.07
N LEU A 84 0.97 38.46 17.97
CA LEU A 84 -0.40 37.94 17.90
C LEU A 84 -0.58 36.65 18.71
N SER A 85 0.38 35.71 18.66
CA SER A 85 0.28 34.43 19.39
C SER A 85 0.45 34.55 20.89
N THR A 86 1.19 35.57 21.36
CA THR A 86 1.34 35.87 22.79
C THR A 86 0.23 36.76 23.33
N ASN A 87 -0.74 37.16 22.48
CA ASN A 87 -1.84 38.05 22.82
C ASN A 87 -1.35 39.38 23.42
N ASP A 88 -0.25 39.91 22.86
CA ASP A 88 0.36 41.16 23.29
C ASP A 88 -0.56 42.35 22.96
N SER A 89 -0.76 43.25 23.94
CA SER A 89 -1.67 44.39 23.84
C SER A 89 -0.95 45.75 23.69
N SER A 90 0.36 45.74 23.40
CA SER A 90 1.16 46.95 23.14
C SER A 90 0.90 47.57 21.78
N MET A 91 0.38 46.78 20.83
CA MET A 91 0.01 47.20 19.48
C MET A 91 -1.44 46.84 19.21
N ASP A 92 -2.18 47.78 18.62
CA ASP A 92 -3.62 47.64 18.36
C ASP A 92 -3.91 47.25 16.91
N ILE A 93 -3.17 47.86 15.97
CA ILE A 93 -3.32 47.64 14.52
C ILE A 93 -2.00 47.14 13.95
N PHE A 94 -2.08 46.12 13.10
CA PHE A 94 -0.94 45.55 12.41
C PHE A 94 -1.11 45.66 10.90
N MET A 95 -0.02 46.02 10.21
CA MET A 95 0.10 45.89 8.77
C MET A 95 0.36 44.42 8.40
N MET A 96 -0.31 43.91 7.37
CA MET A 96 -0.23 42.51 6.95
C MET A 96 -0.14 42.42 5.44
N ASP A 97 0.75 41.56 4.94
CA ASP A 97 0.82 41.25 3.52
C ASP A 97 -0.53 40.67 3.05
N VAL A 98 -0.91 40.92 1.80
CA VAL A 98 -2.18 40.47 1.17
C VAL A 98 -2.41 38.95 1.21
N VAL A 99 -1.36 38.17 1.42
CA VAL A 99 -1.40 36.71 1.53
C VAL A 99 -1.55 36.18 2.95
N TRP A 100 -1.33 37.01 3.96
CA TRP A 100 -1.37 36.61 5.36
C TRP A 100 -2.72 36.59 6.06
N PRO A 101 -3.84 37.16 5.53
CA PRO A 101 -5.10 37.12 6.25
C PRO A 101 -5.50 35.70 6.73
N PRO A 102 -5.43 34.63 5.90
CA PRO A 102 -5.76 33.28 6.38
C PRO A 102 -4.89 32.76 7.52
N GLU A 103 -3.61 33.16 7.57
CA GLU A 103 -2.65 32.77 8.60
C GLU A 103 -3.01 33.38 9.96
N PHE A 104 -3.34 34.68 9.98
CA PHE A 104 -3.53 35.43 11.23
C PHE A 104 -5.00 35.62 11.63
N ALA A 105 -5.95 35.08 10.84
CA ALA A 105 -7.38 35.26 11.02
C ALA A 105 -7.91 34.97 12.43
N GLU A 106 -7.27 34.06 13.17
CA GLU A 106 -7.69 33.69 14.52
C GLU A 106 -7.36 34.75 15.58
N TYR A 107 -6.36 35.59 15.32
CA TYR A 107 -5.89 36.62 16.25
C TYR A 107 -6.49 38.01 15.98
N LEU A 108 -7.26 38.16 14.90
CA LEU A 108 -7.81 39.43 14.45
C LEU A 108 -9.32 39.50 14.65
N ILE A 109 -9.83 40.70 14.94
CA ILE A 109 -11.28 40.92 15.07
C ILE A 109 -11.97 40.79 13.71
N ASP A 110 -13.27 40.49 13.76
CA ASP A 110 -14.12 40.52 12.58
C ASP A 110 -14.60 41.96 12.33
N LEU A 111 -14.16 42.55 11.21
CA LEU A 111 -14.50 43.91 10.81
C LEU A 111 -15.81 43.99 10.03
N SER A 112 -16.40 42.84 9.63
CA SER A 112 -17.63 42.81 8.81
C SER A 112 -18.76 43.70 9.33
N PRO A 113 -19.05 43.76 10.66
CA PRO A 113 -20.11 44.62 11.20
C PRO A 113 -19.82 46.12 11.10
N MET A 114 -18.55 46.52 10.93
CA MET A 114 -18.11 47.92 10.93
C MET A 114 -17.81 48.45 9.51
N ILE A 115 -17.87 47.59 8.50
CA ILE A 115 -17.62 47.95 7.10
C ILE A 115 -18.93 48.44 6.48
N SER A 116 -18.91 49.66 5.93
CA SER A 116 -20.02 50.14 5.12
C SER A 116 -19.95 49.59 3.68
N PRO A 117 -21.09 49.35 3.02
CA PRO A 117 -21.10 48.94 1.61
C PRO A 117 -20.36 49.92 0.69
N GLU A 118 -20.41 51.21 1.01
CA GLU A 118 -19.72 52.26 0.26
C GLU A 118 -18.20 52.07 0.35
N LEU A 119 -17.67 51.80 1.56
CA LEU A 119 -16.25 51.54 1.75
C LEU A 119 -15.79 50.31 0.96
N ALA A 120 -16.56 49.21 1.02
CA ALA A 120 -16.24 47.99 0.28
C ALA A 120 -16.16 48.22 -1.24
N ALA A 121 -17.02 49.08 -1.78
CA ALA A 121 -17.04 49.42 -3.21
C ALA A 121 -15.85 50.29 -3.66
N LEU A 122 -15.13 50.94 -2.73
CA LEU A 122 -13.99 51.79 -3.07
C LEU A 122 -12.77 51.00 -3.53
N HIS A 123 -12.52 49.83 -2.95
CA HIS A 123 -11.27 49.10 -3.13
C HIS A 123 -11.29 48.14 -4.31
N ASN A 124 -10.09 47.80 -4.80
CA ASN A 124 -9.93 46.76 -5.82
C ASN A 124 -10.55 45.41 -5.35
N PRO A 125 -11.44 44.77 -6.15
CA PRO A 125 -12.14 43.57 -5.70
C PRO A 125 -11.24 42.38 -5.34
N ALA A 126 -10.08 42.24 -5.98
CA ALA A 126 -9.17 41.12 -5.74
C ALA A 126 -8.50 41.23 -4.37
N ILE A 127 -7.92 42.40 -4.04
CA ILE A 127 -7.31 42.63 -2.72
C ILE A 127 -8.38 42.67 -1.61
N TRP A 128 -9.57 43.19 -1.90
CA TRP A 128 -10.68 43.17 -0.96
C TRP A 128 -11.06 41.73 -0.58
N LYS A 129 -11.27 40.86 -1.59
CA LYS A 129 -11.60 39.44 -1.37
C LYS A 129 -10.52 38.68 -0.62
N ALA A 130 -9.24 39.04 -0.78
CA ALA A 130 -8.13 38.39 -0.06
C ALA A 130 -8.21 38.56 1.46
N ASN A 131 -8.94 39.57 1.95
CA ASN A 131 -9.15 39.81 3.39
C ASN A 131 -10.38 39.09 3.96
N VAL A 132 -11.09 38.29 3.17
CA VAL A 132 -12.26 37.53 3.62
C VAL A 132 -11.87 36.08 3.93
N VAL A 133 -11.95 35.70 5.20
CA VAL A 133 -11.60 34.36 5.68
C VAL A 133 -12.76 33.78 6.48
N ASN A 134 -13.28 32.63 6.05
CA ASN A 134 -14.42 31.95 6.68
C ASN A 134 -15.64 32.87 6.86
N GLY A 135 -15.92 33.73 5.87
CA GLY A 135 -17.03 34.69 5.89
C GLY A 135 -16.79 35.95 6.75
N ARG A 136 -15.64 36.07 7.41
CA ARG A 136 -15.25 37.25 8.21
C ARG A 136 -14.28 38.12 7.45
N HIS A 137 -14.44 39.43 7.51
CA HIS A 137 -13.49 40.40 6.97
C HIS A 137 -12.45 40.75 8.04
N ILE A 138 -11.21 40.33 7.87
CA ILE A 138 -10.19 40.37 8.95
C ILE A 138 -9.12 41.45 8.75
N GLY A 139 -9.13 42.15 7.62
CA GLY A 139 -8.28 43.31 7.39
C GLY A 139 -8.84 44.21 6.31
N ILE A 140 -8.35 45.45 6.18
CA ILE A 140 -8.78 46.40 5.15
C ILE A 140 -7.58 46.81 4.28
N PRO A 141 -7.72 46.84 2.94
CA PRO A 141 -6.63 47.22 2.05
C PRO A 141 -6.07 48.62 2.30
N LEU A 142 -4.74 48.70 2.39
CA LEU A 142 -4.00 49.94 2.61
C LEU A 142 -3.32 50.45 1.34
N HIS A 143 -2.73 49.54 0.56
CA HIS A 143 -2.14 49.81 -0.76
C HIS A 143 -1.96 48.51 -1.54
N VAL A 144 -1.77 48.63 -2.85
CA VAL A 144 -1.47 47.51 -3.77
C VAL A 144 -0.04 47.63 -4.27
N ASP A 145 0.60 46.50 -4.53
CA ASP A 145 1.91 46.45 -5.20
C ASP A 145 1.89 45.47 -6.36
N TYR A 146 2.73 45.76 -7.33
CA TYR A 146 2.93 44.99 -8.55
C TYR A 146 4.43 44.93 -8.84
N GLY A 147 4.97 43.76 -9.19
CA GLY A 147 6.33 43.67 -9.71
C GLY A 147 6.44 44.36 -11.07
N LEU A 148 7.38 45.30 -11.17
CA LEU A 148 7.62 46.11 -12.36
C LEU A 148 9.05 45.93 -12.87
N PHE A 149 9.23 46.17 -14.16
CA PHE A 149 10.51 46.10 -14.86
C PHE A 149 11.08 47.51 -15.07
N TYR A 150 12.13 47.83 -14.34
CA TYR A 150 12.90 49.06 -14.44
C TYR A 150 14.05 48.86 -15.42
N TYR A 151 14.28 49.85 -16.28
CA TYR A 151 15.34 49.78 -17.28
C TYR A 151 16.01 51.13 -17.54
N ARG A 152 17.28 51.09 -17.89
CA ARG A 152 18.10 52.23 -18.33
C ARG A 152 17.80 52.58 -19.79
N ASP A 153 16.84 53.48 -20.00
CA ASP A 153 16.43 53.88 -21.35
C ASP A 153 17.52 54.67 -22.09
N ASP A 154 18.40 55.34 -21.35
CA ASP A 154 19.59 56.00 -21.90
C ASP A 154 20.62 55.00 -22.46
N LEU A 155 20.87 53.88 -21.77
CA LEU A 155 21.77 52.82 -22.24
C LEU A 155 21.16 52.02 -23.39
N LEU A 156 19.86 51.71 -23.33
CA LEU A 156 19.17 51.09 -24.46
C LEU A 156 19.32 51.95 -25.72
N ALA A 157 19.02 53.25 -25.63
CA ALA A 157 19.17 54.19 -26.74
C ALA A 157 20.62 54.30 -27.23
N LYS A 158 21.59 54.38 -26.32
CA LYS A 158 23.03 54.42 -26.64
C LYS A 158 23.48 53.22 -27.48
N HIS A 159 22.90 52.05 -27.24
CA HIS A 159 23.23 50.81 -27.94
C HIS A 159 22.26 50.47 -29.09
N GLY A 160 21.38 51.39 -29.48
CA GLY A 160 20.52 51.26 -30.66
C GLY A 160 19.17 50.57 -30.43
N TYR A 161 18.75 50.38 -29.17
CA TYR A 161 17.44 49.84 -28.83
C TYR A 161 16.45 50.98 -28.55
N THR A 162 15.29 50.97 -29.22
CA THR A 162 14.23 51.98 -29.06
C THR A 162 13.21 51.62 -27.99
N ASP A 163 13.04 50.33 -27.72
CA ASP A 163 11.98 49.79 -26.87
C ASP A 163 12.56 48.81 -25.83
N PRO A 164 11.93 48.68 -24.64
CA PRO A 164 12.32 47.67 -23.66
C PRO A 164 12.01 46.25 -24.17
N PRO A 165 12.64 45.21 -23.60
CA PRO A 165 12.35 43.84 -23.98
C PRO A 165 10.92 43.45 -23.60
N GLU A 166 10.18 42.83 -24.54
CA GLU A 166 8.86 42.28 -24.28
C GLU A 166 8.91 40.80 -23.90
N THR A 167 9.99 40.12 -24.28
CA THR A 167 10.21 38.70 -23.97
C THR A 167 11.50 38.49 -23.18
N TRP A 168 11.55 37.37 -22.44
CA TRP A 168 12.77 36.98 -21.73
C TRP A 168 13.94 36.74 -22.68
N ASP A 169 13.71 36.23 -23.89
CA ASP A 169 14.75 36.02 -24.89
C ASP A 169 15.34 37.37 -25.39
N GLU A 170 14.49 38.38 -25.60
CA GLU A 170 14.91 39.74 -25.91
C GLU A 170 15.69 40.36 -24.74
N MET A 171 15.21 40.20 -23.51
CA MET A 171 15.88 40.70 -22.30
C MET A 171 17.28 40.11 -22.19
N GLU A 172 17.43 38.80 -22.36
CA GLU A 172 18.71 38.12 -22.32
C GLU A 172 19.66 38.58 -23.44
N ALA A 173 19.16 38.75 -24.66
CA ALA A 173 19.95 39.22 -25.79
C ALA A 173 20.46 40.65 -25.56
N MET A 174 19.57 41.57 -25.16
CA MET A 174 19.92 42.96 -24.83
C MET A 174 20.92 43.01 -23.67
N ALA A 175 20.68 42.23 -22.61
CA ALA A 175 21.57 42.18 -21.46
C ALA A 175 22.97 41.70 -21.85
N ARG A 176 23.09 40.61 -22.64
CA ARG A 176 24.40 40.10 -23.09
C ARG A 176 25.13 41.09 -24.00
N ASP A 177 24.41 41.69 -24.96
CA ASP A 177 24.99 42.64 -25.89
C ASP A 177 25.53 43.89 -25.18
N ILE A 178 24.73 44.51 -24.31
CA ILE A 178 25.11 45.73 -23.62
C ILE A 178 26.18 45.46 -22.57
N THR A 179 26.05 44.42 -21.75
CA THR A 179 27.06 44.13 -20.71
C THR A 179 28.42 43.72 -21.30
N SER A 180 28.46 43.19 -22.53
CA SER A 180 29.74 42.96 -23.24
C SER A 180 30.47 44.25 -23.62
N LYS A 181 29.72 45.35 -23.81
CA LYS A 181 30.22 46.69 -24.16
C LYS A 181 30.40 47.58 -22.92
N GLU A 182 29.67 47.28 -21.85
CA GLU A 182 29.65 47.97 -20.56
C GLU A 182 29.95 46.96 -19.42
N PRO A 183 31.20 46.47 -19.30
CA PRO A 183 31.55 45.30 -18.48
C PRO A 183 31.38 45.47 -16.96
N SER A 184 31.18 46.70 -16.48
CA SER A 184 30.88 47.00 -15.07
C SER A 184 29.40 46.91 -14.72
N MET A 185 28.53 46.62 -15.70
CA MET A 185 27.08 46.60 -15.58
C MET A 185 26.56 45.18 -15.30
N ALA A 186 25.65 45.05 -14.34
CA ALA A 186 24.81 43.87 -14.21
C ALA A 186 23.67 43.93 -15.25
N GLY A 187 23.40 42.81 -15.93
CA GLY A 187 22.34 42.75 -16.95
C GLY A 187 20.95 42.87 -16.34
N TYR A 188 20.62 41.95 -15.42
CA TYR A 188 19.32 41.92 -14.72
C TYR A 188 19.49 41.57 -13.24
N VAL A 189 18.85 42.35 -12.37
CA VAL A 189 18.83 42.13 -10.91
C VAL A 189 17.41 42.19 -10.34
N GLY A 190 17.22 41.58 -9.17
CA GLY A 190 15.93 41.54 -8.48
C GLY A 190 16.07 40.93 -7.09
N GLN A 191 14.93 40.69 -6.44
CA GLN A 191 14.88 40.14 -5.09
C GLN A 191 15.04 38.61 -5.10
N PHE A 192 16.27 38.12 -5.19
CA PHE A 192 16.55 36.68 -5.32
C PHE A 192 17.07 36.00 -4.06
N ASN A 193 17.13 36.72 -2.93
CA ASN A 193 17.42 36.13 -1.62
C ASN A 193 16.32 35.13 -1.20
N ALA A 194 16.64 34.19 -0.30
CA ALA A 194 15.73 33.18 0.22
C ALA A 194 14.74 33.77 1.25
N TYR A 195 13.78 34.56 0.77
CA TYR A 195 12.68 35.15 1.55
C TYR A 195 11.46 35.38 0.66
N GLU A 196 10.37 35.94 1.22
CA GLU A 196 9.09 36.17 0.54
C GLU A 196 9.22 36.86 -0.84
N GLY A 197 10.17 37.78 -1.01
CA GLY A 197 10.41 38.45 -2.29
C GLY A 197 10.72 37.48 -3.43
N LEU A 198 11.42 36.37 -3.17
CA LEU A 198 11.70 35.37 -4.18
C LEU A 198 10.47 34.52 -4.52
N THR A 199 9.53 34.32 -3.58
CA THR A 199 8.22 33.72 -3.90
C THR A 199 7.44 34.60 -4.88
N CYS A 200 7.48 35.93 -4.73
CA CYS A 200 6.88 36.86 -5.70
C CYS A 200 7.52 36.72 -7.09
N ASN A 201 8.85 36.70 -7.16
CA ASN A 201 9.58 36.52 -8.42
C ASN A 201 9.24 35.16 -9.06
N LEU A 202 9.12 34.08 -8.27
CA LEU A 202 8.70 32.78 -8.74
C LEU A 202 7.29 32.84 -9.37
N MET A 203 6.31 33.47 -8.70
CA MET A 203 4.95 33.57 -9.24
C MET A 203 4.90 34.36 -10.55
N GLU A 204 5.76 35.36 -10.71
CA GLU A 204 5.91 36.12 -11.95
C GLU A 204 6.50 35.27 -13.07
N TRP A 205 7.57 34.51 -12.78
CA TRP A 205 8.17 33.60 -13.75
C TRP A 205 7.19 32.52 -14.21
N LEU A 206 6.50 31.86 -13.27
CA LEU A 206 5.52 30.82 -13.60
C LEU A 206 4.36 31.38 -14.43
N HIS A 207 3.85 32.56 -14.07
CA HIS A 207 2.75 33.19 -14.82
C HIS A 207 3.20 33.70 -16.20
N SER A 208 4.44 34.17 -16.33
CA SER A 208 5.03 34.56 -17.62
C SER A 208 5.26 33.37 -18.56
N ALA A 209 5.23 32.15 -18.03
CA ALA A 209 5.42 30.89 -18.74
C ALA A 209 4.13 30.06 -18.85
N ASP A 210 2.97 30.61 -18.45
CA ASP A 210 1.68 29.91 -18.34
C ASP A 210 1.79 28.54 -17.63
N ALA A 211 2.66 28.46 -16.61
CA ALA A 211 2.91 27.22 -15.87
C ALA A 211 1.80 26.86 -14.86
N GLY A 212 0.74 27.66 -14.78
CA GLY A 212 -0.34 27.52 -13.81
C GLY A 212 0.05 27.97 -12.40
N GLY A 213 -0.83 27.71 -11.44
CA GLY A 213 -0.58 27.99 -10.01
C GLY A 213 0.24 26.89 -9.34
N VAL A 214 0.70 27.16 -8.11
CA VAL A 214 1.41 26.16 -7.28
C VAL A 214 0.43 25.15 -6.69
N ILE A 215 -0.73 25.61 -6.23
CA ILE A 215 -1.80 24.79 -5.64
C ILE A 215 -3.08 25.08 -6.41
N SER A 216 -3.72 24.04 -6.94
CA SER A 216 -5.00 24.16 -7.65
C SER A 216 -6.18 24.21 -6.66
N PRO A 217 -7.37 24.70 -7.08
CA PRO A 217 -8.53 24.82 -6.21
C PRO A 217 -9.02 23.50 -5.57
N ASN A 218 -8.68 22.34 -6.15
CA ASN A 218 -8.96 21.02 -5.59
C ASN A 218 -7.86 20.51 -4.62
N GLN A 219 -6.99 21.40 -4.13
CA GLN A 219 -5.88 21.11 -3.22
C GLN A 219 -4.82 20.15 -3.76
N THR A 220 -4.65 20.08 -5.08
CA THR A 220 -3.54 19.37 -5.71
C THR A 220 -2.37 20.33 -5.90
N VAL A 221 -1.14 19.87 -5.61
CA VAL A 221 0.06 20.68 -5.85
C VAL A 221 0.53 20.48 -7.29
N THR A 222 0.49 21.55 -8.08
CA THR A 222 0.76 21.54 -9.54
C THR A 222 2.08 22.18 -9.92
N LEU A 223 2.94 22.45 -8.93
CA LEU A 223 4.24 23.08 -9.09
C LEU A 223 5.14 22.34 -10.09
N ASP A 224 5.20 21.02 -10.01
CA ASP A 224 6.06 20.21 -10.87
C ASP A 224 5.40 19.91 -12.23
N ASN A 225 5.69 20.75 -13.21
CA ASN A 225 5.22 20.58 -14.58
C ASN A 225 6.30 21.03 -15.60
N PRO A 226 6.16 20.67 -16.90
CA PRO A 226 7.16 20.98 -17.92
C PRO A 226 7.47 22.49 -18.05
N SER A 227 6.45 23.35 -17.99
CA SER A 227 6.61 24.81 -18.10
C SER A 227 7.38 25.38 -16.90
N THR A 228 7.07 24.93 -15.68
CA THR A 228 7.84 25.27 -14.47
C THR A 228 9.30 24.86 -14.64
N ARG A 229 9.56 23.63 -15.07
CA ARG A 229 10.92 23.10 -15.24
C ARG A 229 11.73 23.90 -16.26
N GLN A 230 11.11 24.23 -17.40
CA GLN A 230 11.72 25.02 -18.45
C GLN A 230 12.04 26.43 -17.95
N MET A 231 11.08 27.09 -17.28
CA MET A 231 11.27 28.46 -16.81
C MET A 231 12.35 28.53 -15.72
N LEU A 232 12.34 27.64 -14.72
CA LEU A 232 13.38 27.62 -13.70
C LEU A 232 14.76 27.32 -14.29
N SER A 233 14.84 26.44 -15.29
CA SER A 233 16.09 26.17 -16.00
C SER A 233 16.61 27.41 -16.74
N ARG A 234 15.72 28.19 -17.36
CA ARG A 234 16.05 29.49 -17.97
C ARG A 234 16.57 30.49 -16.93
N VAL A 235 15.87 30.66 -15.81
CA VAL A 235 16.30 31.56 -14.73
C VAL A 235 17.67 31.15 -14.18
N LYS A 236 17.90 29.85 -13.94
CA LYS A 236 19.22 29.35 -13.53
C LYS A 236 20.30 29.70 -14.56
N ASN A 237 19.98 29.62 -15.85
CA ASN A 237 20.91 30.00 -16.92
C ASN A 237 21.26 31.50 -16.92
N TRP A 238 20.41 32.40 -16.42
CA TRP A 238 20.78 33.81 -16.26
C TRP A 238 21.97 33.99 -15.30
N PHE A 239 22.00 33.22 -14.20
CA PHE A 239 23.13 33.21 -13.26
C PHE A 239 24.38 32.51 -13.82
N MET A 240 24.20 31.51 -14.68
CA MET A 240 25.31 30.77 -15.29
C MET A 240 25.99 31.54 -16.42
N SER A 241 25.19 32.26 -17.22
CA SER A 241 25.65 33.06 -18.36
C SER A 241 26.14 34.46 -17.97
N GLY A 242 25.94 34.89 -16.72
CA GLY A 242 26.35 36.20 -16.23
C GLY A 242 25.37 37.34 -16.51
N VAL A 243 24.22 37.06 -17.14
CA VAL A 243 23.12 38.04 -17.30
C VAL A 243 22.68 38.57 -15.94
N THR A 244 22.53 37.67 -14.97
CA THR A 244 22.33 38.02 -13.56
C THR A 244 23.58 37.64 -12.77
N PRO A 245 24.19 38.58 -12.03
CA PRO A 245 25.36 38.27 -11.21
C PRO A 245 25.04 37.24 -10.11
N LYS A 246 25.99 36.35 -9.80
CA LYS A 246 25.80 35.31 -8.77
C LYS A 246 25.52 35.88 -7.38
N TYR A 247 26.10 37.03 -7.05
CA TYR A 247 25.87 37.69 -5.77
C TYR A 247 24.42 38.19 -5.61
N SER A 248 23.65 38.32 -6.70
CA SER A 248 22.24 38.72 -6.60
C SER A 248 21.37 37.66 -5.89
N LEU A 249 21.85 36.43 -5.71
CA LEU A 249 21.19 35.41 -4.88
C LEU A 249 21.09 35.78 -3.39
N SER A 250 21.78 36.83 -2.94
CA SER A 250 21.63 37.39 -1.59
C SER A 250 20.85 38.71 -1.57
N TYR A 251 20.35 39.19 -2.72
CA TYR A 251 19.69 40.50 -2.80
C TYR A 251 18.23 40.44 -2.35
N ALA A 252 17.89 41.29 -1.39
CA ALA A 252 16.52 41.69 -1.07
C ALA A 252 16.19 43.04 -1.74
N GLU A 253 15.11 43.71 -1.31
CA GLU A 253 14.63 44.96 -1.92
C GLU A 253 15.69 46.06 -1.94
N THR A 254 16.44 46.22 -0.84
CA THR A 254 17.40 47.32 -0.70
C THR A 254 18.64 47.09 -1.55
N ASP A 255 19.15 45.86 -1.60
CA ASP A 255 20.41 45.52 -2.28
C ASP A 255 20.30 45.73 -3.80
N CYS A 256 19.20 45.25 -4.41
CA CYS A 256 18.99 45.43 -5.84
C CYS A 256 18.67 46.89 -6.20
N GLU A 257 17.94 47.62 -5.33
CA GLU A 257 17.70 49.05 -5.50
C GLU A 257 19.00 49.84 -5.45
N ASP A 258 19.89 49.56 -4.49
CA ASP A 258 21.19 50.24 -4.35
C ASP A 258 22.06 50.06 -5.60
N LEU A 259 22.13 48.84 -6.15
CA LEU A 259 22.91 48.58 -7.37
C LEU A 259 22.33 49.29 -8.60
N PHE A 260 21.01 49.34 -8.73
CA PHE A 260 20.39 50.11 -9.81
C PHE A 260 20.60 51.61 -9.63
N GLN A 261 20.40 52.12 -8.41
CA GLN A 261 20.58 53.52 -8.05
C GLN A 261 22.02 54.01 -8.27
N SER A 262 23.03 53.16 -8.06
CA SER A 262 24.44 53.47 -8.36
C SER A 262 24.75 53.51 -9.87
N GLY A 263 23.81 53.09 -10.71
CA GLY A 263 23.95 53.03 -12.16
C GLY A 263 24.69 51.79 -12.67
N GLN A 264 24.81 50.76 -11.83
CA GLN A 264 25.55 49.51 -12.13
C GLN A 264 24.64 48.34 -12.54
N ALA A 265 23.35 48.58 -12.81
CA ALA A 265 22.44 47.60 -13.37
C ALA A 265 21.65 48.17 -14.56
N LEU A 266 21.54 47.38 -15.61
CA LEU A 266 20.78 47.71 -16.82
C LEU A 266 19.28 47.53 -16.60
N PHE A 267 18.89 46.37 -16.07
CA PHE A 267 17.51 46.01 -15.77
C PHE A 267 17.33 45.63 -14.30
N MET A 268 16.20 45.99 -13.72
CA MET A 268 15.84 45.63 -12.33
C MET A 268 14.36 45.30 -12.21
N ARG A 269 14.03 44.21 -11.50
CA ARG A 269 12.66 43.97 -11.01
C ARG A 269 12.49 44.59 -9.64
N HIS A 270 11.49 45.46 -9.46
CA HIS A 270 11.19 46.10 -8.17
C HIS A 270 9.72 46.56 -8.06
N TRP A 271 9.33 47.03 -6.89
CA TRP A 271 8.01 47.55 -6.54
C TRP A 271 7.81 49.01 -6.98
N PRO A 272 6.56 49.51 -7.07
CA PRO A 272 6.28 50.86 -7.56
C PRO A 272 6.86 52.04 -6.75
N PRO A 273 6.93 52.02 -5.40
CA PRO A 273 7.50 53.13 -4.61
C PRO A 273 8.93 53.52 -5.00
N THR A 274 9.68 52.57 -5.56
CA THR A 274 11.05 52.74 -6.02
C THR A 274 11.18 53.80 -7.12
N MET A 275 10.13 54.03 -7.92
CA MET A 275 10.09 55.13 -8.89
C MET A 275 10.33 56.49 -8.23
N LEU A 276 9.67 56.74 -7.09
CA LEU A 276 9.81 58.00 -6.37
C LEU A 276 11.11 58.03 -5.56
N SER A 277 11.52 56.89 -4.98
CA SER A 277 12.79 56.73 -4.28
C SER A 277 13.98 57.15 -5.17
N LEU A 278 14.07 56.58 -6.38
CA LEU A 278 15.14 56.86 -7.34
C LEU A 278 15.14 58.33 -7.80
N LYS A 279 13.95 58.90 -8.07
CA LYS A 279 13.83 60.32 -8.43
C LYS A 279 14.33 61.24 -7.32
N ARG A 280 14.04 60.93 -6.05
CA ARG A 280 14.49 61.70 -4.88
C ARG A 280 15.98 61.55 -4.61
N ALA A 281 16.55 60.40 -4.93
CA ALA A 281 17.97 60.16 -4.79
C ALA A 281 18.83 61.01 -5.75
N GLY A 282 18.22 61.69 -6.73
CA GLY A 282 18.95 62.57 -7.65
C GLY A 282 19.90 61.81 -8.57
N ILE A 283 19.50 60.62 -9.02
CA ILE A 283 20.30 59.80 -9.94
C ILE A 283 20.65 60.57 -11.22
N LYS A 284 21.84 60.33 -11.77
CA LYS A 284 22.41 61.09 -12.89
C LYS A 284 22.04 60.54 -14.27
N PHE A 285 21.25 59.47 -14.32
CA PHE A 285 20.89 58.77 -15.55
C PHE A 285 19.36 58.72 -15.74
N SER A 286 18.92 58.50 -16.98
CA SER A 286 17.51 58.29 -17.31
C SER A 286 17.10 56.85 -17.04
N PHE A 287 15.88 56.65 -16.53
CA PHE A 287 15.26 55.33 -16.47
C PHE A 287 13.76 55.40 -16.77
N LYS A 288 13.21 54.25 -17.17
CA LYS A 288 11.77 54.06 -17.37
C LYS A 288 11.31 52.74 -16.75
N VAL A 289 10.00 52.56 -16.71
CA VAL A 289 9.34 51.39 -16.09
C VAL A 289 8.30 50.83 -17.04
N THR A 290 8.19 49.50 -17.09
CA THR A 290 7.17 48.74 -17.83
C THR A 290 6.79 47.48 -17.06
N GLY A 291 5.90 46.65 -17.61
CA GLY A 291 5.60 45.32 -17.06
C GLY A 291 6.69 44.31 -17.38
N LEU A 292 6.76 43.22 -16.62
CA LEU A 292 7.80 42.19 -16.80
C LEU A 292 7.72 41.50 -18.18
N PRO A 293 8.84 41.10 -18.78
CA PRO A 293 8.83 40.32 -20.01
C PRO A 293 8.11 38.97 -19.86
N GLY A 294 7.63 38.42 -20.98
CA GLY A 294 6.99 37.11 -21.05
C GLY A 294 7.88 36.03 -21.67
N THR A 295 7.49 34.76 -21.59
CA THR A 295 8.04 33.73 -22.50
C THR A 295 7.62 33.97 -23.95
N SER A 296 6.49 34.66 -24.15
CA SER A 296 5.99 35.19 -25.42
C SER A 296 5.46 36.60 -25.19
N ARG A 297 5.21 37.35 -26.28
CA ARG A 297 4.60 38.69 -26.20
C ARG A 297 3.15 38.67 -25.69
N GLU A 298 2.44 37.56 -25.87
CA GLU A 298 1.10 37.35 -25.32
C GLU A 298 1.13 37.16 -23.80
N ASN A 299 2.25 36.59 -23.30
CA ASN A 299 2.41 36.25 -21.89
C ASN A 299 3.20 37.27 -21.06
N LYS A 300 3.46 38.46 -21.62
CA LYS A 300 4.16 39.54 -20.91
C LYS A 300 3.29 40.16 -19.81
N PHE A 301 3.92 41.00 -19.02
CA PHE A 301 3.33 41.79 -17.93
C PHE A 301 2.76 40.96 -16.78
N ALA A 302 3.27 39.74 -16.61
CA ALA A 302 3.07 38.95 -15.40
C ALA A 302 3.56 39.74 -14.18
N SER A 303 2.73 39.89 -13.15
CA SER A 303 3.07 40.69 -11.97
C SER A 303 2.48 40.07 -10.72
N ALA A 304 3.30 39.77 -9.71
CA ALA A 304 2.80 39.20 -8.47
C ALA A 304 1.87 40.20 -7.77
N LEU A 305 0.72 39.74 -7.29
CA LEU A 305 -0.15 40.55 -6.44
C LEU A 305 0.55 40.74 -5.08
N GLY A 306 1.10 41.93 -4.89
CA GLY A 306 1.58 42.41 -3.61
C GLY A 306 0.57 43.36 -2.97
N GLY A 307 1.08 44.18 -2.06
CA GLY A 307 0.29 45.12 -1.30
C GLY A 307 0.00 44.62 0.10
N TRP A 308 -0.56 45.53 0.88
CA TRP A 308 -0.68 45.36 2.31
C TRP A 308 -2.03 45.86 2.80
N ASN A 309 -2.48 45.24 3.88
CA ASN A 309 -3.74 45.52 4.55
C ASN A 309 -3.48 45.84 6.02
N LEU A 310 -4.47 46.39 6.70
CA LEU A 310 -4.45 46.62 8.13
C LEU A 310 -5.41 45.65 8.82
N GLY A 311 -4.99 45.04 9.92
CA GLY A 311 -5.84 44.21 10.78
C GLY A 311 -5.80 44.72 12.22
N VAL A 312 -6.92 44.60 12.94
CA VAL A 312 -7.00 44.96 14.36
C VAL A 312 -6.87 43.69 15.20
N SER A 313 -5.94 43.71 16.15
CA SER A 313 -5.71 42.60 17.07
C SER A 313 -6.89 42.38 18.00
N LYS A 314 -7.22 41.12 18.30
CA LYS A 314 -8.18 40.77 19.37
C LYS A 314 -7.67 41.17 20.76
N ALA A 315 -6.36 41.35 20.93
CA ALA A 315 -5.74 41.75 22.19
C ALA A 315 -5.90 43.25 22.50
N THR A 316 -6.36 44.06 21.53
CA THR A 316 -6.52 45.51 21.74
C THR A 316 -7.47 45.79 22.89
N LYS A 317 -7.15 46.81 23.68
CA LYS A 317 -8.04 47.32 24.73
C LYS A 317 -8.97 48.43 24.23
N ASN A 318 -8.77 48.88 22.99
CA ASN A 318 -9.41 50.07 22.41
C ASN A 318 -10.11 49.76 21.08
N HIS A 319 -10.93 48.70 21.02
CA HIS A 319 -11.53 48.18 19.78
C HIS A 319 -12.14 49.26 18.87
N ASP A 320 -13.09 50.06 19.37
CA ASP A 320 -13.78 51.06 18.56
C ASP A 320 -12.83 52.14 18.03
N ALA A 321 -11.84 52.54 18.84
CA ALA A 321 -10.86 53.54 18.45
C ALA A 321 -9.88 53.00 17.40
N ALA A 322 -9.44 51.75 17.56
CA ALA A 322 -8.58 51.07 16.60
C ALA A 322 -9.29 50.86 15.26
N VAL A 323 -10.56 50.43 15.28
CA VAL A 323 -11.38 50.31 14.06
C VAL A 323 -11.55 51.67 13.39
N SER A 324 -11.85 52.73 14.14
CA SER A 324 -12.00 54.08 13.59
C SER A 324 -10.72 54.57 12.90
N ALA A 325 -9.56 54.36 13.52
CA ALA A 325 -8.27 54.71 12.93
C ALA A 325 -7.96 53.89 11.67
N LEU A 326 -8.21 52.57 11.71
CA LEU A 326 -8.02 51.68 10.57
C LEU A 326 -8.87 52.09 9.36
N LEU A 327 -10.17 52.34 9.57
CA LEU A 327 -11.08 52.74 8.50
C LEU A 327 -10.69 54.10 7.91
N PHE A 328 -10.20 55.04 8.73
CA PHE A 328 -9.67 56.31 8.23
C PHE A 328 -8.44 56.11 7.33
N MET A 329 -7.51 55.24 7.73
CA MET A 329 -6.33 54.89 6.93
C MET A 329 -6.69 54.15 5.62
N ALA A 330 -7.90 53.60 5.52
CA ALA A 330 -8.40 52.98 4.29
C ALA A 330 -9.02 53.98 3.29
N THR A 331 -9.22 55.24 3.68
CA THR A 331 -9.90 56.24 2.83
C THR A 331 -9.07 56.64 1.61
N ALA A 332 -9.76 57.12 0.58
CA ALA A 332 -9.14 57.69 -0.62
C ALA A 332 -8.19 58.87 -0.30
N GLU A 333 -8.57 59.71 0.68
CA GLU A 333 -7.77 60.86 1.11
C GLU A 333 -6.40 60.42 1.64
N PHE A 334 -6.39 59.48 2.58
CA PHE A 334 -5.15 58.96 3.18
C PHE A 334 -4.29 58.21 2.14
N GLN A 335 -4.90 57.37 1.31
CA GLN A 335 -4.16 56.63 0.29
C GLN A 335 -3.61 57.54 -0.81
N LYS A 336 -4.34 58.60 -1.21
CA LYS A 336 -3.83 59.62 -2.14
C LYS A 336 -2.64 60.37 -1.53
N PHE A 337 -2.72 60.75 -0.25
CA PHE A 337 -1.59 61.36 0.45
C PHE A 337 -0.34 60.46 0.42
N ARG A 338 -0.46 59.17 0.76
CA ARG A 338 0.67 58.23 0.73
C ARG A 338 1.20 58.01 -0.68
N PHE A 339 0.34 57.97 -1.69
CA PHE A 339 0.78 57.92 -3.08
C PHE A 339 1.63 59.15 -3.45
N MET A 340 1.14 60.36 -3.16
CA MET A 340 1.83 61.59 -3.54
C MET A 340 3.12 61.82 -2.75
N THR A 341 3.19 61.36 -1.50
CA THR A 341 4.34 61.61 -0.61
C THR A 341 5.36 60.48 -0.58
N ILE A 342 4.97 59.22 -0.75
CA ILE A 342 5.88 58.07 -0.63
C ILE A 342 5.73 57.06 -1.78
N GLY A 343 4.85 57.31 -2.75
CA GLY A 343 4.77 56.52 -3.98
C GLY A 343 4.04 55.18 -3.85
N LEU A 344 3.29 54.97 -2.77
CA LEU A 344 2.52 53.75 -2.56
C LEU A 344 1.19 53.78 -3.31
N PHE A 345 0.91 52.73 -4.05
CA PHE A 345 -0.21 52.71 -4.98
C PHE A 345 -1.54 52.51 -4.25
N PRO A 346 -2.54 53.37 -4.48
CA PRO A 346 -3.81 53.22 -3.79
C PRO A 346 -4.50 51.91 -4.16
N SER A 347 -5.07 51.26 -3.16
CA SER A 347 -6.03 50.17 -3.35
C SER A 347 -7.42 50.69 -3.77
N VAL A 348 -7.71 51.97 -3.54
CA VAL A 348 -8.95 52.64 -3.93
C VAL A 348 -8.98 52.88 -5.44
N SER A 349 -9.94 52.25 -6.11
CA SER A 349 -10.03 52.18 -7.57
C SER A 349 -10.31 53.54 -8.22
N SER A 350 -11.08 54.42 -7.58
CA SER A 350 -11.42 55.74 -8.13
C SER A 350 -10.21 56.67 -8.27
N LEU A 351 -9.13 56.44 -7.51
CA LEU A 351 -7.91 57.25 -7.62
C LEU A 351 -7.15 57.03 -8.94
N TYR A 352 -7.41 55.95 -9.66
CA TYR A 352 -6.87 55.73 -11.03
C TYR A 352 -7.65 56.47 -12.12
N GLN A 353 -8.56 57.36 -11.73
CA GLN A 353 -9.24 58.34 -12.59
C GLN A 353 -8.89 59.78 -12.17
N ASP A 354 -8.16 59.95 -11.05
CA ASP A 354 -7.74 61.25 -10.55
C ASP A 354 -6.61 61.81 -11.45
N PRO A 355 -6.79 63.04 -12.00
CA PRO A 355 -5.78 63.65 -12.87
C PRO A 355 -4.41 63.83 -12.20
N GLU A 356 -4.35 64.09 -10.90
CA GLU A 356 -3.08 64.25 -10.19
C GLU A 356 -2.34 62.93 -10.04
N VAL A 357 -3.09 61.84 -9.84
CA VAL A 357 -2.51 60.48 -9.76
C VAL A 357 -1.99 60.06 -11.13
N CYS A 358 -2.81 60.16 -12.18
CA CYS A 358 -2.40 59.76 -13.53
C CYS A 358 -1.37 60.72 -14.18
N ALA A 359 -1.14 61.91 -13.62
CA ALA A 359 0.00 62.74 -14.01
C ALA A 359 1.35 62.22 -13.49
N LYS A 360 1.34 61.34 -12.47
CA LYS A 360 2.57 60.78 -11.86
C LYS A 360 2.92 59.38 -12.36
N ILE A 361 1.93 58.62 -12.82
CA ILE A 361 2.08 57.21 -13.23
C ILE A 361 1.37 56.95 -14.56
N ASP A 362 1.85 55.96 -15.29
CA ASP A 362 1.15 55.46 -16.48
C ASP A 362 -0.02 54.56 -16.05
N CYS A 363 -1.19 55.17 -15.85
CA CYS A 363 -2.42 54.46 -15.49
C CYS A 363 -2.82 53.37 -16.51
N GLN A 364 -2.38 53.44 -17.78
CA GLN A 364 -2.67 52.39 -18.77
C GLN A 364 -1.80 51.15 -18.56
N LEU A 365 -0.51 51.33 -18.24
CA LEU A 365 0.37 50.21 -17.91
C LEU A 365 -0.22 49.34 -16.79
N PHE A 366 -0.65 49.96 -15.68
CA PHE A 366 -1.18 49.23 -14.53
C PHE A 366 -2.51 48.52 -14.80
N ARG A 367 -3.33 49.04 -15.73
CA ARG A 367 -4.56 48.35 -16.18
C ARG A 367 -4.25 47.11 -17.01
N ASN A 368 -3.09 47.05 -17.66
CA ASN A 368 -2.68 45.97 -18.56
C ASN A 368 -1.81 44.90 -17.89
N LEU A 369 -1.53 45.02 -16.58
CA LEU A 369 -0.75 44.01 -15.85
C LEU A 369 -1.55 42.71 -15.68
N ARG A 370 -0.92 41.57 -15.95
CA ARG A 370 -1.45 40.24 -15.69
C ARG A 370 -1.11 39.84 -14.26
N VAL A 371 -2.04 40.09 -13.36
CA VAL A 371 -1.85 39.87 -11.92
C VAL A 371 -1.81 38.37 -11.59
N SER A 372 -0.72 37.94 -10.96
CA SER A 372 -0.47 36.56 -10.51
C SER A 372 -0.67 36.46 -8.99
N PRO A 373 -1.69 35.74 -8.51
CA PRO A 373 -1.88 35.53 -7.07
C PRO A 373 -0.86 34.52 -6.54
N ARG A 374 -0.39 34.75 -5.31
CA ARG A 374 0.39 33.78 -4.52
C ARG A 374 -0.53 32.69 -3.94
N PRO A 375 -0.02 31.49 -3.56
CA PRO A 375 -0.85 30.33 -3.23
C PRO A 375 -1.59 30.37 -1.87
N ALA A 376 -1.85 31.55 -1.31
CA ALA A 376 -2.50 31.72 0.00
C ALA A 376 -3.86 31.04 0.12
N ALA A 377 -4.67 31.07 -0.94
CA ALA A 377 -6.00 30.45 -0.91
C ALA A 377 -5.95 28.92 -0.76
N GLY A 378 -4.95 28.25 -1.37
CA GLY A 378 -4.74 26.81 -1.23
C GLY A 378 -4.02 26.43 0.07
N SER A 379 -3.06 27.26 0.49
CA SER A 379 -2.29 27.02 1.71
C SER A 379 -3.07 27.27 3.00
N GLY A 380 -4.09 28.13 2.98
CA GLY A 380 -4.84 28.51 4.17
C GLY A 380 -3.92 29.09 5.26
N LYS A 381 -4.03 28.55 6.48
CA LYS A 381 -3.24 28.96 7.65
C LYS A 381 -1.78 28.47 7.67
N HIS A 382 -1.30 27.97 6.54
CA HIS A 382 0.07 27.44 6.38
C HIS A 382 0.82 28.17 5.27
N TYR A 383 0.38 29.37 4.90
CA TYR A 383 0.96 30.09 3.78
C TYR A 383 2.44 30.41 4.02
N LEU A 384 2.80 30.85 5.24
CA LEU A 384 4.18 31.21 5.55
C LEU A 384 5.13 30.02 5.36
N GLU A 385 4.71 28.83 5.78
CA GLU A 385 5.49 27.60 5.60
C GLU A 385 5.57 27.19 4.12
N VAL A 386 4.46 27.26 3.38
CA VAL A 386 4.45 26.97 1.93
C VAL A 386 5.37 27.93 1.17
N SER A 387 5.31 29.24 1.46
CA SER A 387 6.21 30.22 0.85
C SER A 387 7.68 29.91 1.18
N ARG A 388 7.97 29.54 2.44
CA ARG A 388 9.30 29.13 2.87
C ARG A 388 9.85 27.94 2.11
N ILE A 389 9.03 26.92 1.86
CA ILE A 389 9.40 25.78 1.02
C ILE A 389 9.80 26.28 -0.38
N LEU A 390 8.95 27.12 -1.00
CA LEU A 390 9.18 27.63 -2.36
C LEU A 390 10.47 28.44 -2.49
N TYR A 391 10.63 29.53 -1.72
CA TYR A 391 11.81 30.38 -1.87
C TYR A 391 13.11 29.67 -1.47
N THR A 392 13.07 28.74 -0.51
CA THR A 392 14.27 27.99 -0.08
C THR A 392 14.72 27.02 -1.16
N ALA A 393 13.77 26.28 -1.75
CA ALA A 393 14.07 25.32 -2.80
C ALA A 393 14.57 26.02 -4.07
N VAL A 394 13.89 27.10 -4.49
CA VAL A 394 14.29 27.87 -5.67
C VAL A 394 15.66 28.52 -5.47
N ASN A 395 15.91 29.20 -4.35
CA ASN A 395 17.23 29.80 -4.10
C ASN A 395 18.34 28.74 -4.10
N SER A 396 18.10 27.58 -3.47
CA SER A 396 19.06 26.47 -3.44
C SER A 396 19.34 25.90 -4.83
N TYR A 397 18.31 25.77 -5.68
CA TYR A 397 18.46 25.32 -7.06
C TYR A 397 19.23 26.32 -7.92
N LEU A 398 18.90 27.61 -7.84
CA LEU A 398 19.59 28.69 -8.54
C LEU A 398 21.06 28.79 -8.09
N GLY A 399 21.30 28.59 -6.80
CA GLY A 399 22.63 28.49 -6.19
C GLY A 399 23.38 27.17 -6.43
N GLN A 400 22.83 26.26 -7.23
CA GLN A 400 23.43 24.95 -7.57
C GLN A 400 23.69 24.02 -6.38
N LYS A 401 22.97 24.19 -5.27
CA LYS A 401 23.04 23.31 -4.10
C LYS A 401 22.26 22.01 -4.30
N ILE A 402 21.22 22.06 -5.13
CA ILE A 402 20.35 20.93 -5.48
C ILE A 402 20.02 20.95 -6.98
N ASP A 403 19.65 19.80 -7.54
CA ASP A 403 19.14 19.70 -8.91
C ASP A 403 17.63 20.01 -9.00
N ILE A 404 17.09 20.08 -10.22
CA ILE A 404 15.70 20.49 -10.45
C ILE A 404 14.68 19.44 -9.98
N ASN A 405 15.02 18.15 -10.05
CA ASN A 405 14.12 17.09 -9.58
C ASN A 405 14.00 17.20 -8.08
N THR A 406 15.13 17.30 -7.38
CA THR A 406 15.14 17.48 -5.92
C THR A 406 14.38 18.75 -5.52
N ALA A 407 14.60 19.89 -6.20
CA ALA A 407 13.94 21.15 -5.88
C ALA A 407 12.42 21.09 -6.02
N LEU A 408 11.90 20.48 -7.10
CA LEU A 408 10.46 20.44 -7.38
C LEU A 408 9.77 19.31 -6.62
N GLU A 409 10.31 18.09 -6.66
CA GLU A 409 9.69 16.92 -6.03
C GLU A 409 9.63 17.07 -4.50
N ASP A 410 10.71 17.54 -3.87
CA ASP A 410 10.71 17.78 -2.42
C ASP A 410 9.76 18.92 -2.04
N SER A 411 9.70 19.98 -2.84
CA SER A 411 8.74 21.07 -2.62
C SER A 411 7.31 20.60 -2.72
N VAL A 412 6.96 19.79 -3.74
CA VAL A 412 5.62 19.23 -3.90
C VAL A 412 5.23 18.42 -2.66
N LEU A 413 6.09 17.48 -2.25
CA LEU A 413 5.81 16.62 -1.10
C LEU A 413 5.66 17.41 0.21
N ARG A 414 6.57 18.34 0.48
CA ARG A 414 6.52 19.15 1.69
C ARG A 414 5.31 20.08 1.71
N ILE A 415 4.89 20.61 0.56
CA ILE A 415 3.66 21.40 0.45
C ILE A 415 2.45 20.52 0.73
N GLU A 416 2.35 19.33 0.11
CA GLU A 416 1.26 18.38 0.35
C GLU A 416 1.16 17.93 1.81
N GLU A 417 2.30 17.74 2.48
CA GLU A 417 2.37 17.45 3.92
C GLU A 417 1.86 18.63 4.73
N THR A 418 2.34 19.84 4.41
CA THR A 418 1.99 21.09 5.09
C THR A 418 0.49 21.41 5.00
N ILE A 419 -0.14 21.19 3.84
CA ILE A 419 -1.58 21.43 3.64
C ILE A 419 -2.44 20.22 4.01
N GLY A 420 -1.84 19.10 4.44
CA GLY A 420 -2.53 17.91 4.91
C GLY A 420 -3.13 17.02 3.81
N THR A 421 -2.74 17.18 2.55
CA THR A 421 -3.21 16.36 1.43
C THR A 421 -2.33 15.15 1.13
N TYR A 422 -1.11 15.11 1.68
CA TYR A 422 -0.13 14.06 1.46
C TYR A 422 -0.69 12.64 1.59
N ALA A 423 -1.40 12.33 2.69
CA ALA A 423 -1.95 10.99 2.90
C ALA A 423 -2.98 10.59 1.82
N ALA A 424 -3.82 11.53 1.38
CA ALA A 424 -4.80 11.28 0.33
C ALA A 424 -4.14 11.07 -1.04
N VAL A 425 -3.10 11.86 -1.36
CA VAL A 425 -2.33 11.75 -2.60
C VAL A 425 -1.57 10.42 -2.65
N VAL A 426 -0.86 10.07 -1.58
CA VAL A 426 -0.13 8.79 -1.51
C VAL A 426 -1.09 7.61 -1.59
N MET A 427 -2.27 7.68 -0.96
CA MET A 427 -3.29 6.63 -1.11
C MET A 427 -3.88 6.55 -2.53
N ALA A 428 -4.04 7.67 -3.23
CA ALA A 428 -4.50 7.68 -4.61
C ALA A 428 -3.49 7.04 -5.57
N GLN A 429 -2.19 7.15 -5.26
CA GLN A 429 -1.08 6.62 -6.06
C GLN A 429 -0.53 5.26 -5.55
N ALA A 430 -1.13 4.70 -4.51
CA ALA A 430 -0.63 3.46 -3.90
C ALA A 430 -0.71 2.28 -4.89
N ARG A 431 0.40 1.54 -5.02
CA ARG A 431 0.51 0.39 -5.94
C ARG A 431 -0.30 -0.81 -5.45
N TYR A 432 -0.83 -1.59 -6.37
CA TYR A 432 -1.45 -2.89 -6.11
C TYR A 432 -1.25 -3.80 -7.33
N ILE A 433 -1.40 -5.11 -7.15
CA ILE A 433 -1.17 -6.09 -8.22
C ILE A 433 -2.26 -5.93 -9.30
N HIS A 434 -1.87 -5.46 -10.47
CA HIS A 434 -2.77 -5.32 -11.61
C HIS A 434 -2.93 -6.64 -12.37
N TYR A 435 -4.11 -6.89 -12.92
CA TYR A 435 -4.34 -8.05 -13.82
C TYR A 435 -3.47 -8.01 -15.09
N GLU A 436 -2.90 -6.86 -15.43
CA GLU A 436 -2.04 -6.70 -16.60
C GLU A 436 -0.61 -7.19 -16.37
N GLU A 437 -0.17 -7.25 -15.11
CA GLU A 437 1.18 -7.70 -14.75
C GLU A 437 1.38 -9.17 -15.08
N GLY A 438 2.59 -9.51 -15.54
CA GLY A 438 2.92 -10.88 -15.97
C GLY A 438 2.74 -11.90 -14.84
N ILE A 439 3.12 -11.54 -13.62
CA ILE A 439 3.03 -12.41 -12.44
C ILE A 439 1.57 -12.72 -12.11
N ALA A 440 0.69 -11.70 -12.11
CA ALA A 440 -0.74 -11.85 -11.88
C ALA A 440 -1.40 -12.76 -12.94
N LYS A 441 -1.08 -12.57 -14.22
CA LYS A 441 -1.60 -13.39 -15.33
C LYS A 441 -1.24 -14.87 -15.17
N VAL A 442 0.01 -15.17 -14.81
CA VAL A 442 0.46 -16.54 -14.63
C VAL A 442 -0.30 -17.22 -13.49
N PHE A 443 -0.34 -16.61 -12.30
CA PHE A 443 -0.99 -17.24 -11.13
C PHE A 443 -2.51 -17.36 -11.28
N THR A 444 -3.18 -16.36 -11.86
CA THR A 444 -4.62 -16.44 -12.11
C THR A 444 -4.97 -17.48 -13.17
N THR A 445 -4.17 -17.62 -14.24
CA THR A 445 -4.38 -18.67 -15.25
C THR A 445 -4.22 -20.06 -14.63
N LEU A 446 -3.18 -20.28 -13.82
CA LEU A 446 -2.98 -21.55 -13.11
C LEU A 446 -4.12 -21.84 -12.14
N ALA A 447 -4.64 -20.82 -11.45
CA ALA A 447 -5.82 -20.97 -10.58
C ALA A 447 -7.06 -21.43 -11.36
N PHE A 448 -7.35 -20.83 -12.52
CA PHE A 448 -8.48 -21.24 -13.37
C PHE A 448 -8.34 -22.68 -13.87
N VAL A 449 -7.14 -23.09 -14.30
CA VAL A 449 -6.85 -24.48 -14.69
C VAL A 449 -7.05 -25.43 -13.51
N GLY A 450 -6.61 -25.04 -12.31
CA GLY A 450 -6.83 -25.79 -11.07
C GLY A 450 -8.32 -25.99 -10.76
N VAL A 451 -9.12 -24.90 -10.78
CA VAL A 451 -10.57 -24.96 -10.57
C VAL A 451 -11.26 -25.83 -11.62
N ALA A 452 -10.92 -25.68 -12.90
CA ALA A 452 -11.47 -26.49 -13.98
C ALA A 452 -11.17 -27.99 -13.81
N THR A 453 -9.94 -28.31 -13.39
CA THR A 453 -9.55 -29.70 -13.07
C THR A 453 -10.34 -30.23 -11.89
N CYS A 454 -10.47 -29.47 -10.80
CA CYS A 454 -11.26 -29.87 -9.64
C CYS A 454 -12.72 -30.13 -10.01
N LEU A 455 -13.33 -29.28 -10.85
CA LEU A 455 -14.68 -29.49 -11.36
C LEU A 455 -14.80 -30.79 -12.15
N ALA A 456 -13.86 -31.06 -13.07
CA ALA A 456 -13.85 -32.30 -13.84
C ALA A 456 -13.71 -33.54 -12.94
N LEU A 457 -12.83 -33.49 -11.94
CA LEU A 457 -12.66 -34.56 -10.95
C LEU A 457 -13.90 -34.75 -10.08
N MET A 458 -14.57 -33.67 -9.69
CA MET A 458 -15.81 -33.74 -8.90
C MET A 458 -16.94 -34.41 -9.68
N VAL A 459 -17.09 -34.08 -10.97
CA VAL A 459 -18.04 -34.74 -11.89
C VAL A 459 -17.69 -36.22 -12.05
N PHE A 460 -16.41 -36.55 -12.25
CA PHE A 460 -15.93 -37.92 -12.38
C PHE A 460 -16.23 -38.76 -11.12
N VAL A 461 -15.87 -38.27 -9.94
CA VAL A 461 -16.14 -38.97 -8.67
C VAL A 461 -17.65 -39.17 -8.47
N SER A 462 -18.45 -38.17 -8.82
CA SER A 462 -19.91 -38.23 -8.69
C SER A 462 -20.54 -39.25 -9.66
N ALA A 463 -20.06 -39.31 -10.90
CA ALA A 463 -20.54 -40.24 -11.92
C ALA A 463 -20.21 -41.71 -11.58
N TYR A 464 -19.00 -41.95 -11.07
CA TYR A 464 -18.50 -43.30 -10.76
C TYR A 464 -18.66 -43.71 -9.28
N ARG A 465 -19.39 -42.96 -8.46
CA ARG A 465 -19.55 -43.19 -7.01
C ARG A 465 -20.05 -44.59 -6.61
N LYS A 466 -20.70 -45.33 -7.53
CA LYS A 466 -21.22 -46.68 -7.29
C LYS A 466 -20.23 -47.80 -7.65
N ASN A 467 -19.13 -47.47 -8.32
CA ASN A 467 -18.11 -48.45 -8.72
C ASN A 467 -17.38 -48.97 -7.46
N PRO A 468 -17.15 -50.29 -7.32
CA PRO A 468 -16.49 -50.89 -6.15
C PRO A 468 -15.17 -50.21 -5.75
N VAL A 469 -14.37 -49.77 -6.74
CA VAL A 469 -13.10 -49.07 -6.49
C VAL A 469 -13.33 -47.70 -5.83
N MET A 470 -14.32 -46.94 -6.33
CA MET A 470 -14.66 -45.63 -5.78
C MET A 470 -15.31 -45.72 -4.40
N VAL A 471 -16.13 -46.75 -4.17
CA VAL A 471 -16.73 -47.03 -2.85
C VAL A 471 -15.65 -47.29 -1.81
N ALA A 472 -14.60 -48.05 -2.15
CA ALA A 472 -13.46 -48.28 -1.28
C ALA A 472 -12.71 -46.97 -0.94
N ALA A 473 -12.56 -46.08 -1.93
CA ALA A 473 -11.90 -44.78 -1.78
C ALA A 473 -12.72 -43.73 -1.00
N SER A 474 -13.95 -44.06 -0.55
CA SER A 474 -14.83 -43.19 0.25
C SER A 474 -15.16 -41.86 -0.46
N PRO A 475 -16.10 -41.85 -1.43
CA PRO A 475 -16.30 -40.75 -2.37
C PRO A 475 -16.74 -39.43 -1.71
N ASP A 476 -17.46 -39.48 -0.59
CA ASP A 476 -17.90 -38.27 0.14
C ASP A 476 -16.73 -37.42 0.63
N PHE A 477 -15.67 -38.07 1.15
CA PHE A 477 -14.47 -37.37 1.61
C PHE A 477 -13.65 -36.82 0.44
N LEU A 478 -13.63 -37.54 -0.69
CA LEU A 478 -12.98 -37.06 -1.91
C LEU A 478 -13.65 -35.79 -2.44
N CYS A 479 -14.98 -35.75 -2.48
CA CYS A 479 -15.72 -34.55 -2.89
C CYS A 479 -15.43 -33.35 -1.98
N LEU A 480 -15.33 -33.54 -0.66
CA LEU A 480 -14.96 -32.45 0.26
C LEU A 480 -13.53 -31.95 0.03
N ILE A 481 -12.57 -32.86 -0.20
CA ILE A 481 -11.18 -32.48 -0.49
C ILE A 481 -11.12 -31.64 -1.76
N ILE A 482 -11.82 -32.06 -2.82
CA ILE A 482 -11.88 -31.32 -4.09
C ILE A 482 -12.56 -29.96 -3.89
N PHE A 483 -13.67 -29.91 -3.14
CA PHE A 483 -14.37 -28.66 -2.86
C PHE A 483 -13.50 -27.64 -2.08
N GLY A 484 -12.79 -28.09 -1.05
CA GLY A 484 -11.85 -27.25 -0.32
C GLY A 484 -10.73 -26.72 -1.23
N ALA A 485 -10.19 -27.57 -2.10
CA ALA A 485 -9.18 -27.16 -3.08
C ALA A 485 -9.70 -26.13 -4.11
N MET A 486 -10.97 -26.23 -4.54
CA MET A 486 -11.57 -25.23 -5.42
C MET A 486 -11.64 -23.84 -4.77
N ILE A 487 -12.01 -23.78 -3.48
CA ILE A 487 -12.06 -22.51 -2.73
C ILE A 487 -10.65 -21.92 -2.62
N GLU A 488 -9.63 -22.75 -2.33
CA GLU A 488 -8.23 -22.31 -2.25
C GLU A 488 -7.71 -21.76 -3.59
N PHE A 489 -7.96 -22.45 -4.71
CA PHE A 489 -7.57 -21.93 -6.03
C PHE A 489 -8.29 -20.61 -6.35
N GLY A 490 -9.59 -20.52 -6.03
CA GLY A 490 -10.35 -19.27 -6.19
C GLY A 490 -9.82 -18.11 -5.34
N ALA A 491 -9.21 -18.40 -4.17
CA ALA A 491 -8.63 -17.38 -3.30
C ALA A 491 -7.47 -16.60 -3.95
N ILE A 492 -6.74 -17.21 -4.90
CA ILE A 492 -5.66 -16.53 -5.65
C ILE A 492 -6.21 -15.30 -6.39
N CYS A 493 -7.42 -15.40 -6.95
CA CYS A 493 -8.06 -14.29 -7.64
C CYS A 493 -8.46 -13.14 -6.70
N LEU A 494 -8.65 -13.40 -5.40
CA LEU A 494 -8.99 -12.37 -4.40
C LEU A 494 -7.80 -11.48 -4.03
N PHE A 495 -6.58 -11.89 -4.36
CA PHE A 495 -5.35 -11.12 -4.10
C PHE A 495 -4.98 -10.16 -5.25
N VAL A 496 -5.67 -10.23 -6.40
CA VAL A 496 -5.39 -9.42 -7.59
C VAL A 496 -6.45 -8.35 -7.76
N GLY A 497 -6.04 -7.14 -8.15
CA GLY A 497 -6.92 -5.98 -8.31
C GLY A 497 -6.97 -5.08 -7.06
N LYS A 498 -7.70 -3.96 -7.17
CA LYS A 498 -7.76 -2.95 -6.13
C LYS A 498 -8.46 -3.51 -4.87
N PRO A 499 -7.82 -3.50 -3.68
CA PRO A 499 -8.43 -4.00 -2.46
C PRO A 499 -9.69 -3.22 -2.11
N THR A 500 -10.80 -3.93 -1.89
CA THR A 500 -12.07 -3.39 -1.39
C THR A 500 -12.41 -4.03 -0.05
N ALA A 501 -13.28 -3.39 0.74
CA ALA A 501 -13.69 -3.93 2.04
C ALA A 501 -14.22 -5.38 1.94
N SER A 502 -14.98 -5.70 0.89
CA SER A 502 -15.49 -7.05 0.64
C SER A 502 -14.39 -8.05 0.26
N LEU A 503 -13.43 -7.64 -0.57
CA LEU A 503 -12.29 -8.49 -0.94
C LEU A 503 -11.40 -8.77 0.28
N CYS A 504 -11.11 -7.75 1.08
CA CYS A 504 -10.31 -7.89 2.30
C CYS A 504 -10.95 -8.81 3.33
N LEU A 505 -12.28 -8.78 3.46
CA LEU A 505 -13.00 -9.71 4.31
C LEU A 505 -12.99 -11.14 3.75
N ALA A 506 -13.13 -11.31 2.42
CA ALA A 506 -13.24 -12.62 1.78
C ALA A 506 -11.91 -13.40 1.78
N GLN A 507 -10.76 -12.72 1.67
CA GLN A 507 -9.43 -13.32 1.59
C GLN A 507 -9.14 -14.35 2.71
N PRO A 508 -9.17 -13.99 4.01
CA PRO A 508 -8.87 -14.94 5.09
C PRO A 508 -9.90 -16.06 5.16
N PHE A 509 -11.18 -15.79 4.87
CA PHE A 509 -12.24 -16.80 4.86
C PHE A 509 -11.99 -17.86 3.78
N ALA A 510 -11.69 -17.44 2.55
CA ALA A 510 -11.46 -18.36 1.44
C ALA A 510 -10.25 -19.28 1.71
N VAL A 511 -9.11 -18.70 2.12
CA VAL A 511 -7.89 -19.48 2.39
C VAL A 511 -8.08 -20.44 3.57
N THR A 512 -8.58 -19.95 4.70
CA THR A 512 -8.68 -20.76 5.92
C THR A 512 -9.78 -21.82 5.84
N LEU A 513 -10.95 -21.50 5.29
CA LEU A 513 -12.04 -22.48 5.18
C LEU A 513 -11.78 -23.52 4.10
N GLY A 514 -11.23 -23.12 2.94
CA GLY A 514 -10.81 -24.06 1.90
C GLY A 514 -9.82 -25.10 2.43
N TYR A 515 -8.82 -24.60 3.17
CA TYR A 515 -7.84 -25.43 3.87
C TYR A 515 -8.47 -26.36 4.91
N ALA A 516 -9.29 -25.79 5.80
CA ALA A 516 -9.91 -26.55 6.89
C ALA A 516 -10.79 -27.69 6.36
N ILE A 517 -11.58 -27.45 5.30
CA ILE A 517 -12.41 -28.47 4.66
C ILE A 517 -11.55 -29.58 4.05
N ALA A 518 -10.54 -29.21 3.25
CA ALA A 518 -9.72 -30.19 2.54
C ALA A 518 -8.91 -31.08 3.49
N TYR A 519 -8.18 -30.48 4.44
CA TYR A 519 -7.27 -31.23 5.30
C TYR A 519 -7.96 -31.96 6.43
N SER A 520 -9.08 -31.44 6.96
CA SER A 520 -9.82 -32.19 7.98
C SER A 520 -10.47 -33.44 7.38
N ALA A 521 -10.97 -33.38 6.14
CA ALA A 521 -11.46 -34.53 5.40
C ALA A 521 -10.34 -35.55 5.13
N LEU A 522 -9.16 -35.09 4.70
CA LEU A 522 -7.98 -35.93 4.48
C LEU A 522 -7.53 -36.63 5.77
N LEU A 523 -7.34 -35.87 6.86
CA LEU A 523 -6.94 -36.39 8.17
C LEU A 523 -7.92 -37.46 8.66
N THR A 524 -9.21 -37.16 8.55
CA THR A 524 -10.30 -38.03 8.99
C THR A 524 -10.29 -39.36 8.23
N LYS A 525 -10.00 -39.33 6.92
CA LYS A 525 -9.82 -40.52 6.09
C LYS A 525 -8.62 -41.36 6.55
N THR A 526 -7.47 -40.73 6.81
CA THR A 526 -6.27 -41.41 7.34
C THR A 526 -6.50 -42.02 8.72
N TRP A 527 -7.27 -41.33 9.57
CA TRP A 527 -7.60 -41.81 10.92
C TRP A 527 -8.48 -43.05 10.88
N ARG A 528 -9.44 -43.11 9.95
CA ARG A 528 -10.23 -44.33 9.72
C ARG A 528 -9.33 -45.51 9.36
N VAL A 529 -8.38 -45.32 8.43
CA VAL A 529 -7.45 -46.37 8.01
C VAL A 529 -6.61 -46.85 9.21
N HIS A 530 -5.99 -45.93 9.96
CA HIS A 530 -5.20 -46.27 11.14
C HIS A 530 -6.00 -47.10 12.16
N ARG A 531 -7.25 -46.74 12.43
CA ARG A 531 -8.10 -47.46 13.42
C ARG A 531 -8.58 -48.84 12.98
N ILE A 532 -8.62 -49.11 11.67
CA ILE A 532 -8.97 -50.44 11.13
C ILE A 532 -7.80 -51.41 11.32
N PHE A 533 -6.57 -50.96 11.09
CA PHE A 533 -5.36 -51.80 11.12
C PHE A 533 -4.67 -51.87 12.49
N ASP A 534 -4.97 -50.96 13.42
CA ASP A 534 -4.44 -51.06 14.79
C ASP A 534 -5.17 -52.16 15.59
N ALA A 535 -4.42 -53.17 16.03
CA ALA A 535 -4.91 -54.32 16.80
C ALA A 535 -5.66 -53.92 18.08
N LYS A 536 -5.33 -52.77 18.68
CA LYS A 536 -6.03 -52.24 19.87
C LYS A 536 -7.46 -51.79 19.57
N PHE A 537 -7.77 -51.50 18.30
CA PHE A 537 -8.99 -50.82 17.89
C PHE A 537 -9.78 -51.55 16.79
N ALA A 538 -9.29 -52.69 16.30
CA ALA A 538 -9.88 -53.47 15.22
C ALA A 538 -11.37 -53.84 15.41
N LYS A 539 -11.83 -54.07 16.66
CA LYS A 539 -13.26 -54.33 16.96
C LYS A 539 -14.15 -53.09 16.76
N VAL A 540 -13.64 -51.89 17.06
CA VAL A 540 -14.36 -50.62 16.91
C VAL A 540 -14.27 -50.11 15.47
N GLY A 541 -13.13 -50.33 14.80
CA GLY A 541 -12.88 -49.95 13.41
C GLY A 541 -13.95 -50.41 12.41
N ARG A 542 -14.55 -51.59 12.64
CA ARG A 542 -15.61 -52.17 11.79
C ARG A 542 -16.98 -51.48 11.91
N SER A 543 -17.21 -50.64 12.92
CA SER A 543 -18.48 -49.93 13.20
C SER A 543 -18.48 -48.45 12.76
N LEU A 544 -17.36 -47.94 12.22
CA LEU A 544 -17.24 -46.54 11.78
C LEU A 544 -17.91 -46.30 10.42
N THR A 545 -19.11 -45.74 10.44
CA THR A 545 -19.82 -45.24 9.26
C THR A 545 -19.33 -43.85 8.86
N SER A 546 -19.26 -43.53 7.55
CA SER A 546 -18.85 -42.22 7.03
C SER A 546 -19.60 -41.05 7.68
N SER A 547 -20.90 -41.17 7.90
CA SER A 547 -21.73 -40.10 8.50
C SER A 547 -21.35 -39.76 9.94
N LYS A 548 -20.89 -40.73 10.74
CA LYS A 548 -20.40 -40.46 12.11
C LYS A 548 -19.08 -39.69 12.08
N LEU A 549 -18.29 -39.96 11.04
CA LEU A 549 -16.95 -39.43 10.88
C LEU A 549 -16.94 -38.01 10.28
N MET A 550 -17.93 -37.69 9.44
CA MET A 550 -18.18 -36.34 8.90
C MET A 550 -18.44 -35.29 9.99
N LYS A 551 -18.92 -35.70 11.17
CA LYS A 551 -19.10 -34.78 12.31
C LYS A 551 -17.79 -34.13 12.75
N TYR A 552 -16.67 -34.86 12.71
CA TYR A 552 -15.36 -34.33 13.11
C TYR A 552 -14.84 -33.29 12.11
N VAL A 553 -15.08 -33.50 10.81
CA VAL A 553 -14.82 -32.50 9.76
C VAL A 553 -15.64 -31.23 10.04
N GLY A 554 -16.94 -31.39 10.28
CA GLY A 554 -17.83 -30.26 10.58
C GLY A 554 -17.42 -29.47 11.84
N ILE A 555 -17.03 -30.15 12.92
CA ILE A 555 -16.54 -29.51 14.15
C ILE A 555 -15.28 -28.69 13.85
N TYR A 556 -14.31 -29.25 13.11
CA TYR A 556 -13.06 -28.55 12.80
C TYR A 556 -13.29 -27.30 11.94
N VAL A 557 -14.16 -27.40 10.93
CA VAL A 557 -14.54 -26.27 10.07
C VAL A 557 -15.30 -25.22 10.88
N ALA A 558 -16.21 -25.63 11.78
CA ALA A 558 -16.95 -24.71 12.64
C ALA A 558 -16.05 -23.92 13.59
N VAL A 559 -15.01 -24.55 14.15
CA VAL A 559 -14.02 -23.86 14.99
C VAL A 559 -13.25 -22.80 14.19
N ASN A 560 -12.76 -23.14 12.98
CA ASN A 560 -12.09 -22.18 12.11
C ASN A 560 -13.03 -21.02 11.72
N LEU A 561 -14.29 -21.33 11.38
CA LEU A 561 -15.31 -20.33 11.05
C LEU A 561 -15.59 -19.41 12.25
N ALA A 562 -15.70 -19.93 13.47
CA ALA A 562 -15.93 -19.13 14.66
C ALA A 562 -14.78 -18.14 14.92
N ILE A 563 -13.53 -18.56 14.71
CA ILE A 563 -12.35 -17.69 14.83
C ILE A 563 -12.38 -16.59 13.76
N LEU A 564 -12.70 -16.94 12.51
CA LEU A 564 -12.80 -15.97 11.41
C LEU A 564 -13.94 -14.96 11.63
N LEU A 565 -15.10 -15.41 12.12
CA LEU A 565 -16.21 -14.53 12.48
C LEU A 565 -15.81 -13.60 13.63
N ALA A 566 -15.13 -14.11 14.67
CA ALA A 566 -14.61 -13.26 15.75
C ALA A 566 -13.64 -12.20 15.22
N TRP A 567 -12.79 -12.54 14.24
CA TRP A 567 -11.92 -11.55 13.58
C TRP A 567 -12.72 -10.50 12.80
N ALA A 568 -13.73 -10.93 12.04
CA ALA A 568 -14.62 -10.03 11.30
C ALA A 568 -15.40 -9.05 12.21
N PHE A 569 -15.84 -9.49 13.40
CA PHE A 569 -16.61 -8.65 14.33
C PHE A 569 -15.75 -7.74 15.22
N THR A 570 -14.51 -8.12 15.52
CA THR A 570 -13.62 -7.31 16.38
C THR A 570 -13.03 -6.14 15.61
N LYS A 571 -12.25 -6.42 14.57
CA LYS A 571 -11.67 -5.44 13.65
C LYS A 571 -11.53 -6.09 12.28
N ALA A 572 -12.56 -5.93 11.43
CA ALA A 572 -12.57 -6.49 10.09
C ALA A 572 -11.35 -6.02 9.27
N PRO A 573 -10.70 -6.93 8.51
CA PRO A 573 -9.67 -6.54 7.56
C PRO A 573 -10.21 -5.53 6.54
N HIS A 574 -9.48 -4.43 6.36
CA HIS A 574 -9.82 -3.38 5.42
C HIS A 574 -8.60 -2.98 4.58
N ALA A 575 -8.85 -2.27 3.47
CA ALA A 575 -7.80 -1.80 2.59
C ALA A 575 -7.02 -0.68 3.29
N THR A 576 -5.71 -0.87 3.47
CA THR A 576 -4.79 0.10 4.05
C THR A 576 -3.57 0.26 3.16
N ALA A 577 -2.98 1.46 3.19
CA ALA A 577 -1.73 1.74 2.51
C ALA A 577 -0.55 1.40 3.42
N ILE A 578 0.29 0.44 3.01
CA ILE A 578 1.53 0.11 3.72
C ILE A 578 2.66 0.87 3.04
N PHE A 579 3.28 1.78 3.79
CA PHE A 579 4.38 2.61 3.32
C PHE A 579 5.66 1.77 3.25
N GLN A 580 6.27 1.68 2.07
CA GLN A 580 7.62 1.15 1.92
C GLN A 580 8.65 2.24 2.23
N ASN A 581 8.42 3.43 1.65
CA ASN A 581 9.22 4.64 1.83
C ASN A 581 8.28 5.84 2.01
N SER A 582 8.84 7.02 2.29
CA SER A 582 8.11 8.31 2.34
C SER A 582 7.45 8.75 1.01
N ARG A 583 7.54 7.95 -0.06
CA ARG A 583 7.00 8.30 -1.39
C ARG A 583 6.25 7.16 -2.06
N SER A 584 6.23 5.96 -1.47
CA SER A 584 5.62 4.79 -2.10
C SER A 584 4.92 3.95 -1.05
N ALA A 585 3.62 3.79 -1.24
CA ALA A 585 2.82 2.83 -0.51
C ALA A 585 2.26 1.79 -1.47
N TYR A 586 1.98 0.60 -0.95
CA TYR A 586 1.15 -0.38 -1.63
C TYR A 586 -0.13 -0.62 -0.84
N LEU A 587 -1.21 -0.94 -1.54
CA LEU A 587 -2.47 -1.30 -0.91
C LEU A 587 -2.45 -2.77 -0.49
N ALA A 588 -2.76 -3.02 0.78
CA ALA A 588 -2.92 -4.36 1.32
C ALA A 588 -4.17 -4.43 2.19
N CYS A 589 -4.63 -5.66 2.44
CA CYS A 589 -5.70 -5.91 3.40
C CYS A 589 -5.08 -6.17 4.77
N THR A 590 -5.28 -5.25 5.72
CA THR A 590 -4.76 -5.40 7.10
C THR A 590 -5.82 -5.09 8.14
N SER A 591 -5.53 -5.48 9.38
CA SER A 591 -6.32 -5.18 10.57
C SER A 591 -5.37 -5.05 11.76
N ASP A 592 -5.69 -4.19 12.74
CA ASP A 592 -4.91 -4.12 13.98
C ASP A 592 -4.91 -5.44 14.77
N ALA A 593 -5.88 -6.32 14.48
CA ALA A 593 -6.00 -7.64 15.09
C ALA A 593 -5.44 -8.77 14.18
N ASP A 594 -4.75 -8.45 13.07
CA ASP A 594 -4.28 -9.46 12.11
C ASP A 594 -3.33 -10.48 12.74
N THR A 595 -2.28 -10.02 13.45
CA THR A 595 -1.30 -10.88 14.11
C THR A 595 -1.92 -11.92 15.05
N PRO A 596 -2.75 -11.58 16.06
CA PRO A 596 -3.28 -12.58 16.98
C PRO A 596 -4.18 -13.61 16.29
N PHE A 597 -5.08 -13.19 15.39
CA PHE A 597 -5.98 -14.13 14.70
C PHE A 597 -5.23 -15.02 13.71
N THR A 598 -4.29 -14.46 12.95
CA THR A 598 -3.45 -15.22 12.02
C THR A 598 -2.59 -16.24 12.77
N VAL A 599 -1.99 -15.89 13.91
CA VAL A 599 -1.21 -16.84 14.74
C VAL A 599 -2.09 -17.97 15.30
N ILE A 600 -3.30 -17.65 15.79
CA ILE A 600 -4.24 -18.67 16.30
C ILE A 600 -4.63 -19.64 15.19
N LEU A 601 -4.99 -19.14 14.01
CA LEU A 601 -5.38 -19.96 12.86
C LEU A 601 -4.22 -20.80 12.34
N LEU A 602 -3.03 -20.23 12.19
CA LEU A 602 -1.83 -20.97 11.78
C LEU A 602 -1.45 -22.05 12.79
N SER A 603 -1.58 -21.78 14.08
CA SER A 603 -1.29 -22.76 15.14
C SER A 603 -2.27 -23.92 15.11
N LEU A 604 -3.58 -23.64 15.01
CA LEU A 604 -4.63 -24.66 14.91
C LEU A 604 -4.46 -25.55 13.67
N ASN A 605 -4.18 -24.92 12.52
CA ASN A 605 -4.00 -25.62 11.24
C ASN A 605 -2.67 -26.38 11.17
N GLY A 606 -1.60 -25.82 11.75
CA GLY A 606 -0.29 -26.45 11.84
C GLY A 606 -0.27 -27.67 12.76
N LEU A 607 -0.89 -27.58 13.95
CA LEU A 607 -1.05 -28.72 14.85
C LEU A 607 -1.81 -29.87 14.19
N MET A 608 -2.82 -29.55 13.36
CA MET A 608 -3.57 -30.55 12.61
C MET A 608 -2.70 -31.26 11.56
N LEU A 609 -1.83 -30.54 10.84
CA LEU A 609 -0.87 -31.15 9.93
C LEU A 609 0.18 -31.99 10.64
N LEU A 610 0.69 -31.54 11.79
CA LEU A 610 1.64 -32.32 12.58
C LEU A 610 1.02 -33.64 13.02
N PHE A 611 -0.22 -33.60 13.52
CA PHE A 611 -0.95 -34.80 13.90
C PHE A 611 -1.22 -35.73 12.71
N GLY A 612 -1.65 -35.19 11.57
CA GLY A 612 -1.87 -36.01 10.39
C GLY A 612 -0.59 -36.55 9.75
N SER A 613 0.52 -35.81 9.82
CA SER A 613 1.85 -36.27 9.38
C SER A 613 2.35 -37.43 10.23
N TRP A 614 2.14 -37.35 11.55
CA TRP A 614 2.39 -38.46 12.47
C TRP A 614 1.51 -39.68 12.16
N LEU A 615 0.25 -39.46 11.84
CA LEU A 615 -0.70 -40.51 11.49
C LEU A 615 -0.32 -41.20 10.17
N ALA A 616 0.06 -40.41 9.16
CA ALA A 616 0.53 -40.90 7.87
C ALA A 616 1.80 -41.75 8.02
N TYR A 617 2.72 -41.35 8.90
CA TYR A 617 3.89 -42.14 9.26
C TYR A 617 3.50 -43.50 9.87
N LYS A 618 2.49 -43.53 10.75
CA LYS A 618 2.02 -44.78 11.37
C LYS A 618 1.35 -45.73 10.39
N THR A 619 0.73 -45.22 9.33
CA THR A 619 0.02 -46.02 8.31
C THR A 619 0.90 -46.44 7.13
N ARG A 620 2.19 -46.11 7.11
CA ARG A 620 3.07 -46.34 5.94
C ARG A 620 3.38 -47.81 5.61
N ASN A 621 3.28 -48.70 6.60
CA ASN A 621 3.66 -50.11 6.47
C ASN A 621 2.45 -51.03 6.16
N ILE A 622 1.29 -50.46 5.81
CA ILE A 622 0.09 -51.22 5.45
C ILE A 622 0.28 -51.83 4.05
N ASP A 623 -0.25 -53.04 3.83
CA ASP A 623 -0.08 -53.85 2.61
C ASP A 623 -0.32 -53.10 1.30
N LYS A 624 0.31 -53.60 0.22
CA LYS A 624 0.34 -52.97 -1.12
C LYS A 624 -1.04 -52.69 -1.76
N GLU A 625 -2.11 -53.33 -1.28
CA GLU A 625 -3.50 -53.03 -1.65
C GLU A 625 -3.97 -51.64 -1.18
N TYR A 626 -3.30 -51.02 -0.19
CA TYR A 626 -3.64 -49.72 0.38
C TYR A 626 -2.56 -48.65 0.14
N ARG A 627 -1.93 -48.66 -1.05
CA ARG A 627 -0.92 -47.67 -1.49
C ARG A 627 -1.40 -46.20 -1.46
N GLU A 628 -2.68 -45.95 -1.24
CA GLU A 628 -3.23 -44.62 -1.00
C GLU A 628 -2.56 -43.88 0.17
N SER A 629 -2.21 -44.61 1.24
CA SER A 629 -1.59 -44.02 2.45
C SER A 629 -0.24 -43.35 2.16
N TYR A 630 0.49 -43.81 1.15
CA TYR A 630 1.78 -43.25 0.74
C TYR A 630 1.62 -41.86 0.11
N TYR A 631 0.64 -41.69 -0.80
CA TYR A 631 0.36 -40.41 -1.44
C TYR A 631 -0.19 -39.38 -0.45
N ILE A 632 -1.02 -39.83 0.50
CA ILE A 632 -1.50 -38.97 1.59
C ILE A 632 -0.30 -38.44 2.40
N ALA A 633 0.68 -39.29 2.73
CA ALA A 633 1.87 -38.86 3.44
C ALA A 633 2.66 -37.78 2.68
N ILE A 634 2.89 -37.97 1.37
CA ILE A 634 3.57 -36.96 0.52
C ILE A 634 2.82 -35.63 0.55
N ILE A 635 1.50 -35.65 0.39
CA ILE A 635 0.67 -34.43 0.43
C ILE A 635 0.81 -33.74 1.79
N MET A 636 0.71 -34.49 2.90
CA MET A 636 0.82 -33.92 4.26
C MET A 636 2.19 -33.30 4.52
N TYR A 637 3.28 -33.97 4.13
CA TYR A 637 4.64 -33.44 4.31
C TYR A 637 4.91 -32.20 3.45
N ASN A 638 4.52 -32.23 2.17
CA ASN A 638 4.70 -31.08 1.28
C ASN A 638 3.90 -29.87 1.78
N THR A 639 2.69 -30.10 2.29
CA THR A 639 1.87 -29.04 2.88
C THR A 639 2.53 -28.44 4.12
N LEU A 640 3.09 -29.28 4.99
CA LEU A 640 3.79 -28.82 6.19
C LEU A 640 5.00 -27.95 5.82
N ILE A 641 5.81 -28.37 4.84
CA ILE A 641 7.00 -27.63 4.41
C ILE A 641 6.61 -26.26 3.82
N TRP A 642 5.70 -26.24 2.84
CA TRP A 642 5.26 -24.98 2.21
C TRP A 642 4.48 -24.09 3.17
N GLY A 643 3.74 -24.67 4.12
CA GLY A 643 3.07 -23.95 5.20
C GLY A 643 4.06 -23.24 6.13
N CYS A 644 5.14 -23.93 6.54
CA CYS A 644 6.21 -23.33 7.34
C CYS A 644 6.93 -22.20 6.59
N ILE A 645 7.24 -22.39 5.30
CA ILE A 645 7.84 -21.35 4.46
C ILE A 645 6.90 -20.15 4.39
N SER A 646 5.64 -20.35 4.02
CA SER A 646 4.64 -19.28 3.89
C SER A 646 4.46 -18.51 5.20
N ALA A 647 4.40 -19.20 6.34
CA ALA A 647 4.24 -18.57 7.65
C ALA A 647 5.41 -17.63 7.98
N GLY A 648 6.64 -17.99 7.60
CA GLY A 648 7.82 -17.13 7.77
C GLY A 648 7.72 -15.81 7.00
N PHE A 649 7.18 -15.85 5.77
CA PHE A 649 7.03 -14.66 4.92
C PHE A 649 5.87 -13.74 5.33
N VAL A 650 4.85 -14.25 6.03
CA VAL A 650 3.68 -13.43 6.46
C VAL A 650 4.10 -12.32 7.42
N PHE A 651 5.14 -12.52 8.23
CA PHE A 651 5.56 -11.58 9.27
C PHE A 651 6.71 -10.64 8.86
N ILE A 652 7.24 -10.77 7.63
CA ILE A 652 8.35 -9.94 7.15
C ILE A 652 7.80 -8.81 6.27
N ALA A 653 7.29 -7.76 6.92
CA ALA A 653 6.66 -6.60 6.27
C ALA A 653 7.54 -5.82 5.25
N PRO A 654 8.89 -5.77 5.36
CA PRO A 654 9.72 -5.05 4.39
C PRO A 654 9.78 -5.67 2.98
N LEU A 655 9.30 -6.90 2.81
CA LEU A 655 9.35 -7.57 1.52
C LEU A 655 8.34 -6.93 0.55
N GLY A 656 8.73 -6.78 -0.72
CA GLY A 656 7.86 -6.17 -1.72
C GLY A 656 6.51 -6.89 -1.86
N HIS A 657 5.44 -6.15 -2.16
CA HIS A 657 4.08 -6.68 -2.31
C HIS A 657 3.99 -7.82 -3.35
N GLU A 658 4.77 -7.74 -4.43
CA GLU A 658 4.95 -8.81 -5.43
C GLU A 658 5.43 -10.13 -4.83
N LEU A 659 6.37 -10.06 -3.88
CA LEU A 659 6.94 -11.24 -3.25
C LEU A 659 5.92 -11.87 -2.29
N HIS A 660 5.19 -11.07 -1.51
CA HIS A 660 4.10 -11.56 -0.67
C HIS A 660 3.01 -12.25 -1.50
N PHE A 661 2.60 -11.65 -2.62
CA PHE A 661 1.64 -12.25 -3.54
C PHE A 661 2.16 -13.57 -4.13
N SER A 662 3.41 -13.57 -4.60
CA SER A 662 4.04 -14.74 -5.22
C SER A 662 4.18 -15.89 -4.23
N VAL A 663 4.67 -15.65 -3.00
CA VAL A 663 4.84 -16.69 -1.98
C VAL A 663 3.49 -17.29 -1.59
N ARG A 664 2.45 -16.46 -1.35
CA ARG A 664 1.10 -16.95 -1.03
C ARG A 664 0.53 -17.80 -2.17
N SER A 665 0.67 -17.35 -3.41
CA SER A 665 0.16 -18.06 -4.60
C SER A 665 0.91 -19.37 -4.86
N VAL A 666 2.24 -19.36 -4.74
CA VAL A 666 3.08 -20.57 -4.86
C VAL A 666 2.73 -21.58 -3.78
N SER A 667 2.53 -21.15 -2.53
CA SER A 667 2.13 -22.06 -1.46
C SER A 667 0.79 -22.73 -1.77
N ILE A 668 -0.22 -21.98 -2.24
CA ILE A 668 -1.51 -22.57 -2.64
C ILE A 668 -1.33 -23.59 -3.80
N LEU A 669 -0.52 -23.27 -4.81
CA LEU A 669 -0.30 -24.14 -5.97
C LEU A 669 0.55 -25.38 -5.68
N MET A 670 1.69 -25.24 -4.99
CA MET A 670 2.66 -26.32 -4.74
C MET A 670 2.13 -27.36 -3.75
N ILE A 671 1.26 -26.93 -2.83
CA ILE A 671 0.50 -27.83 -1.97
C ILE A 671 -0.35 -28.83 -2.81
N ARG A 672 -0.71 -28.48 -4.05
CA ARG A 672 -1.72 -29.19 -4.85
C ARG A 672 -1.23 -29.77 -6.18
N ALA A 673 -0.05 -29.37 -6.68
CA ALA A 673 0.59 -30.02 -7.84
C ALA A 673 0.79 -31.54 -7.66
N VAL A 674 0.86 -32.01 -6.40
CA VAL A 674 0.96 -33.44 -6.04
C VAL A 674 -0.33 -34.21 -6.33
N PHE A 675 -1.51 -33.57 -6.31
CA PHE A 675 -2.77 -34.23 -6.66
C PHE A 675 -2.85 -34.60 -8.15
N HIS A 676 -2.24 -33.82 -9.04
CA HIS A 676 -2.13 -34.16 -10.45
C HIS A 676 -1.16 -35.34 -10.71
N GLY A 677 -0.17 -35.54 -9.84
CA GLY A 677 0.71 -36.71 -9.86
C GLY A 677 0.02 -38.04 -9.51
N ALA A 678 -1.27 -38.02 -9.13
CA ALA A 678 -2.09 -39.21 -8.91
C ALA A 678 -2.81 -39.73 -10.18
N LEU A 679 -2.77 -39.01 -11.31
CA LEU A 679 -3.28 -39.50 -12.61
C LEU A 679 -2.70 -40.88 -13.04
N PRO A 680 -1.41 -41.22 -12.80
CA PRO A 680 -0.87 -42.53 -13.14
C PRO A 680 -1.52 -43.69 -12.36
N VAL A 681 -2.12 -43.42 -11.20
CA VAL A 681 -2.84 -44.42 -10.38
C VAL A 681 -4.21 -44.75 -10.99
N ILE A 682 -4.84 -43.77 -11.64
CA ILE A 682 -6.08 -44.00 -12.40
C ILE A 682 -5.76 -44.84 -13.65
N ASN A 683 -4.63 -44.57 -14.30
CA ASN A 683 -4.22 -45.30 -15.50
C ASN A 683 -3.87 -46.78 -15.21
N THR A 684 -3.18 -47.06 -14.10
CA THR A 684 -2.87 -48.44 -13.66
C THR A 684 -4.10 -49.21 -13.17
N SER A 685 -5.08 -48.54 -12.56
CA SER A 685 -6.36 -49.18 -12.18
C SER A 685 -7.21 -49.60 -13.40
N SER A 686 -7.02 -48.97 -14.56
CA SER A 686 -7.75 -49.32 -15.78
C SER A 686 -7.33 -50.66 -16.39
N GLU A 687 -6.05 -51.02 -16.32
CA GLU A 687 -5.56 -52.34 -16.77
C GLU A 687 -6.02 -53.47 -15.85
N GLU A 688 -6.02 -53.22 -14.54
CA GLU A 688 -6.49 -54.17 -13.52
C GLU A 688 -8.01 -54.41 -13.63
N MET A 689 -8.80 -53.37 -13.92
CA MET A 689 -10.23 -53.47 -14.21
C MET A 689 -10.51 -54.26 -15.49
N ARG A 690 -9.67 -54.13 -16.53
CA ARG A 690 -9.77 -54.93 -17.76
C ARG A 690 -9.57 -56.42 -17.46
N ARG A 691 -8.59 -56.76 -16.61
CA ARG A 691 -8.33 -58.15 -16.17
C ARG A 691 -9.46 -58.73 -15.30
N GLN A 692 -10.02 -57.96 -14.37
CA GLN A 692 -11.14 -58.43 -13.51
C GLN A 692 -12.45 -58.59 -14.28
N SER A 693 -12.72 -57.73 -15.28
CA SER A 693 -13.92 -57.86 -16.12
C SER A 693 -13.93 -59.17 -16.94
N VAL A 694 -12.78 -59.59 -17.46
CA VAL A 694 -12.61 -60.86 -18.19
C VAL A 694 -12.81 -62.07 -17.26
N ALA A 695 -12.28 -62.00 -16.03
CA ALA A 695 -12.46 -63.06 -15.02
C ALA A 695 -13.92 -63.19 -14.56
N MET A 696 -14.64 -62.07 -14.44
CA MET A 696 -16.05 -62.06 -14.03
C MET A 696 -16.97 -62.63 -15.13
N GLN A 697 -16.66 -62.36 -16.40
CA GLN A 697 -17.35 -62.94 -17.56
C GLN A 697 -17.20 -64.47 -17.62
N GLN A 698 -16.00 -65.00 -17.33
CA GLN A 698 -15.74 -66.44 -17.25
C GLN A 698 -16.48 -67.12 -16.09
N SER A 699 -16.60 -66.46 -14.93
CA SER A 699 -17.34 -67.00 -13.78
C SER A 699 -18.85 -67.14 -14.02
N SER A 700 -19.42 -66.26 -14.85
CA SER A 700 -20.86 -66.28 -15.19
C SER A 700 -21.22 -67.40 -16.17
N PHE A 701 -20.28 -67.80 -17.04
CA PHE A 701 -20.45 -68.94 -17.96
C PHE A 701 -20.43 -70.28 -17.22
N LEU A 702 -19.63 -70.39 -16.14
CA LEU A 702 -19.54 -71.61 -15.33
C LEU A 702 -20.77 -71.83 -14.43
N LYS A 703 -21.40 -70.75 -13.96
CA LYS A 703 -22.59 -70.82 -13.08
C LYS A 703 -23.86 -71.31 -13.79
N LYS A 704 -23.92 -71.26 -15.13
CA LYS A 704 -25.09 -71.71 -15.91
C LYS A 704 -25.12 -73.23 -16.15
N ARG A 705 -24.05 -73.95 -15.82
CA ARG A 705 -23.92 -75.40 -16.11
C ARG A 705 -24.14 -76.33 -14.89
N SER A 706 -24.37 -75.79 -13.69
CA SER A 706 -24.42 -76.59 -12.43
C SER A 706 -25.83 -76.88 -11.89
N SER A 707 -26.87 -76.91 -12.73
CA SER A 707 -28.27 -77.14 -12.30
C SER A 707 -28.88 -78.48 -12.75
N GLN A 708 -28.06 -79.53 -12.84
CA GLN A 708 -28.55 -80.92 -12.95
C GLN A 708 -27.66 -81.84 -12.11
N ALA A 709 -28.28 -82.56 -11.18
CA ALA A 709 -27.66 -83.51 -10.27
C ALA A 709 -27.33 -84.83 -10.98
N CYS A 710 -26.20 -85.48 -10.63
CA CYS A 710 -26.09 -86.94 -10.58
C CYS A 710 -24.82 -87.40 -9.82
N ASP A 711 -25.02 -88.45 -9.01
CA ASP A 711 -24.16 -89.44 -8.36
C ASP A 711 -22.62 -89.33 -8.31
N LEU A 712 -22.09 -89.76 -7.16
CA LEU A 712 -20.70 -90.16 -6.94
C LEU A 712 -20.32 -91.35 -7.84
N ASP A 713 -19.25 -91.24 -8.66
CA ASP A 713 -18.13 -92.19 -8.60
C ASP A 713 -16.87 -91.68 -9.34
N LYS A 714 -15.75 -92.28 -8.92
CA LYS A 714 -14.35 -92.29 -9.39
C LYS A 714 -13.94 -91.62 -10.73
N HIS A 715 -12.76 -91.01 -10.60
CA HIS A 715 -11.69 -90.74 -11.60
C HIS A 715 -11.63 -89.36 -12.29
N THR A 716 -10.39 -88.84 -12.27
CA THR A 716 -9.76 -87.75 -13.06
C THR A 716 -10.21 -86.32 -12.72
N THR A 717 -9.49 -85.63 -11.82
CA THR A 717 -8.34 -84.73 -12.08
C THR A 717 -8.67 -83.55 -12.99
N ASP A 718 -8.80 -82.37 -12.39
CA ASP A 718 -8.28 -81.12 -12.96
C ASP A 718 -7.67 -80.27 -11.85
N VAL A 719 -6.36 -80.11 -11.96
CA VAL A 719 -5.48 -79.33 -11.09
C VAL A 719 -5.54 -77.88 -11.56
N VAL A 720 -5.70 -76.93 -10.63
CA VAL A 720 -5.43 -75.51 -10.90
C VAL A 720 -4.42 -75.00 -9.89
N CYS A 721 -3.32 -74.49 -10.44
CA CYS A 721 -2.11 -73.99 -9.80
C CYS A 721 -2.36 -72.84 -8.82
N VAL A 722 -1.56 -72.82 -7.74
CA VAL A 722 -1.31 -71.62 -6.94
C VAL A 722 0.19 -71.35 -6.98
N ASP A 723 0.55 -70.17 -7.48
CA ASP A 723 1.92 -69.69 -7.64
C ASP A 723 2.41 -69.02 -6.34
N TYR A 724 3.55 -69.44 -5.81
CA TYR A 724 4.28 -68.68 -4.79
C TYR A 724 5.79 -68.74 -5.05
N ARG A 725 6.38 -67.59 -5.34
CA ARG A 725 7.82 -67.36 -5.17
C ARG A 725 8.10 -66.84 -3.77
N MET A 726 8.88 -67.57 -2.98
CA MET A 726 9.75 -66.98 -1.96
C MET A 726 11.10 -67.69 -1.97
N GLY A 727 12.16 -66.91 -2.12
CA GLY A 727 13.55 -67.33 -1.94
C GLY A 727 14.12 -66.79 -0.63
N LYS A 728 15.00 -67.60 -0.04
CA LYS A 728 15.87 -67.41 1.14
C LYS A 728 15.23 -67.66 2.51
N SER A 729 14.98 -68.95 2.73
CA SER A 729 15.21 -69.75 3.94
C SER A 729 15.93 -69.07 5.12
N THR A 730 15.17 -68.81 6.19
CA THR A 730 15.30 -69.48 7.51
C THR A 730 13.95 -69.37 8.24
N LEU A 731 13.19 -70.46 8.39
CA LEU A 731 11.96 -70.47 9.18
C LEU A 731 12.22 -71.28 10.46
N PHE A 732 12.51 -70.57 11.55
CA PHE A 732 12.44 -71.17 12.89
C PHE A 732 10.95 -71.27 13.27
N LEU A 733 10.39 -72.49 13.30
CA LEU A 733 9.10 -72.75 13.95
C LEU A 733 9.28 -72.84 15.47
N GLY A 734 9.66 -71.71 16.07
CA GLY A 734 9.66 -71.53 17.52
C GLY A 734 8.23 -71.26 18.01
N ASN A 735 7.72 -72.16 18.85
CA ASN A 735 6.52 -72.03 19.68
C ASN A 735 5.14 -72.18 19.03
N TRP A 736 4.83 -73.29 18.35
CA TRP A 736 3.43 -73.61 18.07
C TRP A 736 3.02 -75.05 18.40
N ARG A 737 1.76 -75.13 18.84
CA ARG A 737 0.98 -76.25 19.37
C ARG A 737 0.94 -77.42 18.36
N ALA A 738 0.73 -78.63 18.88
CA ALA A 738 0.58 -79.87 18.11
C ALA A 738 -0.23 -79.65 16.81
N ALA A 739 0.35 -79.96 15.66
CA ALA A 739 -0.32 -79.96 14.37
C ALA A 739 -0.43 -81.40 13.88
N LYS A 740 -1.60 -81.79 13.35
CA LYS A 740 -1.78 -83.13 12.79
C LYS A 740 -1.43 -83.10 11.31
N LEU A 741 -0.49 -83.97 10.92
CA LEU A 741 -0.10 -84.22 9.54
C LEU A 741 -1.17 -85.10 8.87
N ASN A 742 -1.79 -84.59 7.82
CA ASN A 742 -2.69 -85.37 6.97
C ASN A 742 -2.03 -85.55 5.60
N LEU A 743 -2.05 -86.79 5.12
CA LEU A 743 -1.47 -87.19 3.85
C LEU A 743 -2.60 -87.68 2.96
N VAL A 744 -2.74 -87.07 1.78
CA VAL A 744 -3.75 -87.45 0.79
C VAL A 744 -3.05 -87.84 -0.50
N GLU A 745 -3.31 -89.05 -0.95
CA GLU A 745 -2.69 -89.61 -2.15
C GLU A 745 -3.39 -89.08 -3.40
N LEU A 746 -2.60 -88.56 -4.34
CA LEU A 746 -3.05 -88.10 -5.65
C LEU A 746 -2.51 -89.04 -6.73
N LYS A 747 -3.11 -89.00 -7.93
CA LYS A 747 -2.80 -89.92 -9.04
C LYS A 747 -1.32 -89.92 -9.45
N ASP A 748 -0.62 -88.79 -9.31
CA ASP A 748 0.80 -88.63 -9.66
C ASP A 748 1.62 -87.92 -8.54
N GLY A 749 1.14 -87.91 -7.29
CA GLY A 749 1.84 -87.25 -6.19
C GLY A 749 1.21 -87.42 -4.82
N LEU A 750 1.80 -86.79 -3.81
CA LEU A 750 1.33 -86.81 -2.43
C LEU A 750 1.01 -85.39 -1.96
N LEU A 751 -0.22 -85.14 -1.51
CA LEU A 751 -0.57 -83.88 -0.86
C LEU A 751 -0.31 -83.97 0.64
N VAL A 752 0.55 -83.09 1.13
CA VAL A 752 0.89 -82.96 2.55
C VAL A 752 0.16 -81.75 3.12
N ALA A 753 -0.72 -81.97 4.10
CA ALA A 753 -1.52 -80.91 4.72
C ALA A 753 -1.35 -80.90 6.25
N PHE A 754 -1.04 -79.72 6.78
CA PHE A 754 -0.94 -79.47 8.22
C PHE A 754 -2.23 -78.85 8.72
N THR A 755 -2.82 -79.47 9.74
CA THR A 755 -4.04 -78.98 10.38
C THR A 755 -3.78 -78.69 11.85
N ASN A 756 -4.38 -77.60 12.35
CA ASN A 756 -4.21 -77.20 13.74
C ASN A 756 -4.92 -78.20 14.67
N ALA A 757 -4.22 -78.78 15.65
CA ALA A 757 -4.89 -79.59 16.67
C ALA A 757 -5.44 -78.67 17.77
N GLY A 758 -6.75 -78.74 18.01
CA GLY A 758 -7.38 -78.03 19.14
C GLY A 758 -6.81 -78.49 20.48
N LYS A 759 -7.03 -77.70 21.55
CA LYS A 759 -6.66 -78.11 22.92
C LYS A 759 -7.28 -79.49 23.20
N ASN A 760 -6.43 -80.45 23.55
CA ASN A 760 -6.74 -81.86 23.84
C ASN A 760 -6.98 -82.79 22.63
N GLY A 761 -6.46 -82.45 21.44
CA GLY A 761 -6.36 -83.42 20.33
C GLY A 761 -7.68 -83.84 19.69
N LYS A 762 -8.81 -83.17 20.01
CA LYS A 762 -10.09 -83.37 19.34
C LYS A 762 -10.35 -82.27 18.29
N LEU A 763 -10.74 -82.72 17.09
CA LEU A 763 -11.03 -81.90 15.92
C LEU A 763 -12.37 -81.19 16.10
N VAL A 764 -12.35 -79.95 16.59
CA VAL A 764 -13.49 -79.05 16.47
C VAL A 764 -12.98 -77.81 15.76
N ASP A 765 -13.31 -77.73 14.46
CA ASP A 765 -13.04 -76.61 13.55
C ASP A 765 -11.59 -76.49 13.01
N SER A 766 -11.14 -77.54 12.32
CA SER A 766 -9.79 -77.64 11.74
C SER A 766 -9.65 -76.82 10.45
N ARG A 767 -9.02 -75.65 10.53
CA ARG A 767 -8.57 -74.92 9.34
C ARG A 767 -7.20 -75.44 8.89
N MET A 768 -7.06 -75.67 7.59
CA MET A 768 -5.77 -76.03 6.98
C MET A 768 -4.79 -74.88 7.21
N VAL A 769 -3.69 -75.17 7.89
CA VAL A 769 -2.68 -74.16 8.25
C VAL A 769 -1.70 -74.00 7.10
N HIS A 770 -1.34 -75.11 6.45
CA HIS A 770 -0.45 -75.13 5.30
C HIS A 770 -0.67 -76.42 4.50
N CYS A 771 -0.53 -76.37 3.17
CA CYS A 771 -0.40 -77.56 2.35
C CYS A 771 0.62 -77.36 1.24
N PHE A 772 1.25 -78.45 0.82
CA PHE A 772 2.04 -78.51 -0.42
C PHE A 772 1.90 -79.89 -1.05
N SER A 773 2.05 -79.97 -2.36
CA SER A 773 2.01 -81.21 -3.12
C SER A 773 3.44 -81.64 -3.46
N LEU A 774 3.73 -82.92 -3.32
CA LEU A 774 4.98 -83.55 -3.75
C LEU A 774 4.71 -84.41 -4.98
N ASP A 775 5.32 -84.09 -6.11
CA ASP A 775 5.30 -84.97 -7.28
C ASP A 775 6.30 -86.12 -7.06
N TYR A 776 5.88 -87.36 -7.32
CA TYR A 776 6.78 -88.53 -7.23
C TYR A 776 8.00 -88.42 -8.17
N ARG A 777 7.94 -87.60 -9.21
CA ARG A 777 9.03 -87.37 -10.18
C ARG A 777 10.13 -86.43 -9.66
N GLU A 778 9.85 -85.62 -8.64
CA GLU A 778 10.76 -84.57 -8.14
C GLU A 778 11.63 -84.99 -6.94
N LEU A 779 11.42 -86.20 -6.42
CA LEU A 779 12.12 -86.70 -5.23
C LEU A 779 13.44 -87.37 -5.62
N ALA A 780 14.55 -86.96 -5.01
CA ALA A 780 15.86 -87.57 -5.25
C ALA A 780 16.48 -88.29 -4.05
N GLU A 781 16.07 -88.05 -2.80
CA GLU A 781 16.58 -88.83 -1.67
C GLU A 781 15.71 -88.66 -0.42
N VAL A 782 15.36 -89.78 0.22
CA VAL A 782 14.69 -89.81 1.53
C VAL A 782 15.64 -90.44 2.53
N THR A 783 16.03 -89.68 3.55
CA THR A 783 16.96 -90.13 4.59
C THR A 783 16.25 -90.13 5.94
N VAL A 784 16.13 -91.30 6.55
CA VAL A 784 15.58 -91.41 7.91
C VAL A 784 16.65 -90.99 8.91
N LEU A 785 16.40 -89.89 9.61
CA LEU A 785 17.30 -89.34 10.62
C LEU A 785 16.81 -89.78 12.00
N ALA A 786 17.27 -90.95 12.41
CA ALA A 786 17.12 -91.55 13.74
C ALA A 786 15.68 -91.90 14.22
N LYS A 787 15.62 -93.04 14.91
CA LYS A 787 14.50 -93.48 15.74
C LYS A 787 15.00 -93.39 17.17
N ASP A 788 14.71 -92.29 17.86
CA ASP A 788 15.10 -92.14 19.26
C ASP A 788 14.38 -93.23 20.10
N PRO A 789 15.10 -94.14 20.79
CA PRO A 789 14.48 -95.26 21.51
C PRO A 789 13.48 -94.84 22.59
N ASP A 790 13.64 -93.64 23.17
CA ASP A 790 12.83 -93.14 24.28
C ASP A 790 11.77 -92.11 23.85
N SER A 791 11.73 -91.71 22.58
CA SER A 791 10.72 -90.78 22.07
C SER A 791 9.69 -91.50 21.18
N LYS A 792 8.39 -91.21 21.36
CA LYS A 792 7.32 -91.71 20.47
C LYS A 792 7.34 -91.08 19.06
N LEU A 793 8.34 -90.24 18.77
CA LEU A 793 8.44 -89.45 17.55
C LEU A 793 9.46 -90.07 16.59
N MET A 794 9.15 -90.03 15.30
CA MET A 794 10.06 -90.39 14.22
C MET A 794 10.28 -89.18 13.32
N SER A 795 11.54 -88.90 13.03
CA SER A 795 11.99 -87.83 12.12
C SER A 795 12.53 -88.41 10.81
N ALA A 796 12.20 -87.77 9.69
CA ALA A 796 12.79 -88.07 8.39
C ALA A 796 13.06 -86.79 7.62
N GLN A 797 14.16 -86.77 6.88
CA GLN A 797 14.46 -85.70 5.93
C GLN A 797 14.15 -86.16 4.51
N ILE A 798 13.42 -85.31 3.80
CA ILE A 798 13.07 -85.48 2.39
C ILE A 798 13.81 -84.40 1.61
N ARG A 799 14.70 -84.82 0.71
CA ARG A 799 15.43 -83.91 -0.18
C ARG A 799 14.85 -84.00 -1.60
N LEU A 800 14.44 -82.85 -2.12
CA LEU A 800 13.96 -82.69 -3.48
C LEU A 800 15.13 -82.42 -4.45
N ARG A 801 14.93 -82.71 -5.74
CA ARG A 801 15.96 -82.50 -6.79
C ARG A 801 16.40 -81.06 -6.97
N ASP A 802 15.55 -80.10 -6.60
CA ASP A 802 15.83 -78.66 -6.63
C ASP A 802 16.73 -78.18 -5.47
N GLY A 803 17.13 -79.10 -4.57
CA GLY A 803 18.01 -78.84 -3.43
C GLY A 803 17.28 -78.51 -2.13
N ASN A 804 15.95 -78.41 -2.14
CA ASN A 804 15.17 -78.15 -0.94
C ASN A 804 15.13 -79.37 -0.01
N VAL A 805 15.33 -79.15 1.29
CA VAL A 805 15.30 -80.20 2.32
C VAL A 805 14.15 -79.92 3.29
N PHE A 806 13.29 -80.90 3.48
CA PHE A 806 12.17 -80.85 4.42
C PHE A 806 12.42 -81.85 5.54
N GLU A 807 12.36 -81.39 6.79
CA GLU A 807 12.36 -82.27 7.95
C GLU A 807 10.92 -82.51 8.42
N VAL A 808 10.53 -83.77 8.52
CA VAL A 808 9.19 -84.20 8.91
C VAL A 808 9.30 -85.01 10.19
N VAL A 809 8.53 -84.63 11.20
CA VAL A 809 8.46 -85.33 12.49
C VAL A 809 7.02 -85.80 12.72
N SER A 810 6.84 -87.07 13.09
CA SER A 810 5.53 -87.69 13.34
C SER A 810 5.52 -88.49 14.63
N ASP A 811 4.42 -88.42 15.39
CA ASP A 811 4.13 -89.24 16.57
C ASP A 811 3.49 -90.60 16.24
N GLU A 812 3.24 -90.86 14.95
CA GLU A 812 2.78 -92.16 14.42
C GLU A 812 3.87 -92.82 13.53
N PRO A 813 4.92 -93.39 14.12
CA PRO A 813 6.12 -93.85 13.40
C PRO A 813 5.82 -94.95 12.36
N LYS A 814 4.86 -95.84 12.62
CA LYS A 814 4.48 -96.90 11.67
C LYS A 814 3.83 -96.37 10.39
N LYS A 815 3.00 -95.32 10.49
CA LYS A 815 2.40 -94.68 9.30
C LYS A 815 3.43 -93.88 8.53
N LEU A 816 4.30 -93.15 9.23
CA LEU A 816 5.37 -92.40 8.57
C LEU A 816 6.32 -93.33 7.81
N GLN A 817 6.78 -94.43 8.43
CA GLN A 817 7.64 -95.41 7.76
C GLN A 817 6.96 -96.01 6.50
N SER A 818 5.69 -96.40 6.59
CA SER A 818 4.95 -96.96 5.44
C SER A 818 4.82 -95.99 4.26
N VAL A 819 4.81 -94.68 4.53
CA VAL A 819 4.77 -93.64 3.49
C VAL A 819 6.16 -93.42 2.90
N LEU A 820 7.20 -93.36 3.72
CA LEU A 820 8.58 -93.19 3.27
C LEU A 820 9.02 -94.37 2.38
N ASP A 821 8.64 -95.60 2.74
CA ASP A 821 8.93 -96.80 1.96
C ASP A 821 8.24 -96.76 0.58
N ARG A 822 7.01 -96.22 0.50
CA ARG A 822 6.27 -96.06 -0.77
C ARG A 822 6.81 -94.95 -1.66
N ILE A 823 7.24 -93.84 -1.06
CA ILE A 823 7.93 -92.75 -1.78
C ILE A 823 9.22 -93.28 -2.43
N ASN A 824 10.00 -94.09 -1.71
CA ASN A 824 11.21 -94.70 -2.24
C ASN A 824 10.95 -95.76 -3.34
N CYS A 825 9.83 -96.50 -3.28
CA CYS A 825 9.50 -97.53 -4.28
C CYS A 825 9.01 -96.95 -5.62
N ASN A 826 8.20 -95.88 -5.61
CA ASN A 826 7.64 -95.29 -6.84
C ASN A 826 8.61 -94.37 -7.59
N GLY A 827 9.64 -93.83 -6.92
CA GLY A 827 10.68 -93.01 -7.56
C GLY A 827 11.63 -93.77 -8.49
N ARG A 828 11.66 -95.12 -8.43
CA ARG A 828 12.57 -95.95 -9.25
C ARG A 828 11.95 -96.51 -10.54
N THR A 829 10.63 -96.51 -10.71
CA THR A 829 9.95 -97.32 -11.75
C THR A 829 9.47 -96.54 -12.98
N ARG A 830 9.60 -95.21 -13.05
CA ARG A 830 9.10 -94.39 -14.19
C ARG A 830 10.17 -93.60 -14.95
N GLY A 831 11.44 -94.00 -14.83
CA GLY A 831 12.53 -93.48 -15.65
C GLY A 831 12.68 -94.25 -16.96
N GLN A 832 11.70 -94.19 -17.87
CA GLN A 832 11.84 -94.53 -19.31
C GLN A 832 10.47 -94.41 -19.99
N SER A 833 10.31 -93.44 -20.91
CA SER A 833 9.52 -93.55 -22.15
C SER A 833 9.22 -92.16 -22.75
N THR A 834 10.04 -91.81 -23.75
CA THR A 834 9.78 -91.10 -25.01
C THR A 834 8.76 -89.94 -25.14
N SER A 835 9.31 -88.79 -25.57
CA SER A 835 8.86 -87.81 -26.58
C SER A 835 7.42 -87.86 -27.14
N ASN A 836 6.71 -86.72 -27.11
CA ASN A 836 6.41 -85.83 -28.27
C ASN A 836 5.11 -85.02 -28.09
N LYS A 837 5.22 -83.73 -28.47
CA LYS A 837 4.22 -82.66 -28.63
C LYS A 837 3.73 -81.95 -27.37
#